data_AF-A0A8J2IIT8-F1
#
_entry.id   AF-A0A8J2IIT8-F1
#
_cell.length_a   1.000
_cell.length_b   1.000
_cell.length_c   1.000
_cell.angle_alpha   90.00
_cell.angle_beta   90.00
_cell.angle_gamma   90.00
#
_symmetry.space_group_name_H-M   'P 1'
#
loop_
_entity.id
_entity.type
_entity.pdbx_description
1 polymer ?
#
loop_
_entity_poly.entity_id
_entity_poly.type
_entity_poly.pdbx_seq_one_letter_code
_entity_poly.pdbx_strand_id
1 'polypeptide(L)'
;MFVLKRDGRKERVQFDKITARVSRLCYGLDPDHVDPAAITMKVISGVYQGVNTVQLDDLAAETAAYMTTTHPDYAILAARIAVSNLHKQTKKQFSLVVDDLYNYVNPKNGKSQPMISDHIYKVIMDHADELNSAIVYDRDFNYQFFGFKTLERSYLLRINGKVAERPQHMLMRVAVGIHGEDIEKAIETYDYMSQKYFTHASPTLFNAGTPSPQMSSCFLIDMKEDSIDGIYDTLKTCALISKTAGGIGLNVHRIRATGSYIGGTNGTSNGLIPMLRVYNNTARYVDQGGNKRPGAFAIYLEPWHADVFGFLDLRKNHGKEEVRARDLFYALWIPDLFMKRVQDNGNWTLMCPNECPGLADVYGDEFEALYESYEKQNKGRETVRAQKLWYAILEAQTETGNPFMLYKDACNRKSNQKNLGTIRSSNLCTEIVEYTAPDEVAVCNLASLALPSFVDYKRGEFDFKKLHEVTQVVTRNLNKIIEVNHYPVEEARRSNFRHRPIGMGVQGLADAFLALRLPFESNEAKKLNIQIFETIYHAALTSSCDIAKELGPYKTYEGSPVSQGILQYDMWDVTPTDLWDWASLKEKIAEHGVRNSLLIAPMPTASTSQILGNNECFEPYTSNIYSRRVLAGEFQVVNPWLLKDLVDMGLWSENMKNRIIADGGSIARIPNIPEETKTLYKTVWEISQRRIIEMAADRGAFIDQSQSLNIHMKEPTMGKITSMHFAGWKAGLKTGMYYLRTMAASAPIQFTVDQEALKVADTNIAKALPKVRKQPGFQPEAIRHSPVTASQTPSSAPRPMYAIKPTNGETNGETEQNGVSTPIAIPPVTSENRNALASKPFKADVEEGDSPKMVAADAVSKPDEEVTKKDKQEEDSKDDSEARDGDIYADAVLACSIENPESCVMCSASPSPKLRLPQPHTPSSCLLATTYMLALRSLRPFTTPLRIPLNSVSKFQPRTMASSTSAPLQEWLVIVPDHAGALQKRLGSRPKHLEGLQADRDDMWLWGGTFLLHPLFRPFLFEANIVSVAGAMLEEPIKEGDTNPPKMKGSACLIGAKTREEVVERLKQDVYVKDGVWNLEEVQIIPFKSAIRKAFKLVQGPIATITIKPSGAVYRIHKGLVCFYSAYIERALDIQGADESTIDEDVSESTMKLFVDWL
;
A
#
# COMPACT_ATOMS: atom_id res chain seq x y z
N MET A 1 -5.02 42.30 -17.32
CA MET A 1 -4.39 41.13 -16.67
C MET A 1 -3.02 40.87 -17.28
N PHE A 2 -2.02 40.62 -16.44
CA PHE A 2 -0.63 40.38 -16.81
C PHE A 2 -0.08 39.17 -16.06
N VAL A 3 0.85 38.45 -16.67
CA VAL A 3 1.67 37.39 -16.05
C VAL A 3 3.07 37.90 -15.76
N LEU A 4 3.76 37.26 -14.80
CA LEU A 4 5.18 37.42 -14.57
C LEU A 4 5.96 36.30 -15.28
N LYS A 5 6.83 36.67 -16.20
CA LYS A 5 7.79 35.75 -16.82
C LYS A 5 8.86 35.31 -15.81
N ARG A 6 9.59 34.25 -16.17
CA ARG A 6 10.70 33.68 -15.39
C ARG A 6 11.90 34.63 -15.25
N ASP A 7 12.02 35.61 -16.14
CA ASP A 7 12.97 36.74 -16.08
C ASP A 7 12.41 37.96 -15.31
N GLY A 8 11.30 37.79 -14.58
CA GLY A 8 10.61 38.84 -13.83
C GLY A 8 9.80 39.83 -14.67
N ARG A 9 9.89 39.79 -16.01
CA ARG A 9 9.21 40.76 -16.88
C ARG A 9 7.69 40.54 -16.89
N LYS A 10 6.93 41.62 -16.82
CA LYS A 10 5.46 41.62 -16.98
C LYS A 10 5.11 41.43 -18.46
N GLU A 11 4.20 40.51 -18.78
CA GLU A 11 3.64 40.33 -20.12
C GLU A 11 2.11 40.25 -20.05
N ARG A 12 1.41 40.79 -21.06
CA ARG A 12 -0.06 40.74 -21.12
C ARG A 12 -0.52 39.30 -21.38
N VAL A 13 -1.57 38.85 -20.70
CA VAL A 13 -2.20 37.55 -21.02
C VAL A 13 -2.72 37.63 -22.47
N GLN A 14 -2.32 36.67 -23.30
CA GLN A 14 -2.72 36.53 -24.70
C GLN A 14 -3.19 35.10 -24.93
N PHE A 15 -4.43 34.94 -25.39
CA PHE A 15 -5.06 33.63 -25.64
C PHE A 15 -4.21 32.82 -26.63
N ASP A 16 -3.99 33.38 -27.80
CA ASP A 16 -3.29 32.76 -28.94
C ASP A 16 -1.87 32.32 -28.57
N LYS A 17 -1.21 33.03 -27.65
CA LYS A 17 0.15 32.72 -27.21
C LYS A 17 0.21 31.51 -26.27
N ILE A 18 -0.82 31.31 -25.45
CA ILE A 18 -0.96 30.11 -24.62
C ILE A 18 -1.39 28.95 -25.52
N THR A 19 -2.41 29.13 -26.36
CA THR A 19 -2.90 28.12 -27.30
C THR A 19 -1.78 27.62 -28.22
N ALA A 20 -1.06 28.51 -28.90
CA ALA A 20 0.06 28.14 -29.78
C ALA A 20 1.23 27.45 -29.03
N ARG A 21 1.37 27.64 -27.71
CA ARG A 21 2.34 26.87 -26.91
C ARG A 21 1.83 25.46 -26.64
N VAL A 22 0.55 25.29 -26.29
CA VAL A 22 -0.06 23.96 -26.07
C VAL A 22 -0.10 23.18 -27.38
N SER A 23 -0.53 23.79 -28.49
CA SER A 23 -0.57 23.18 -29.83
C SER A 23 0.77 22.61 -30.27
N ARG A 24 1.89 23.29 -29.97
CA ARG A 24 3.26 22.80 -30.28
C ARG A 24 3.63 21.51 -29.54
N LEU A 25 2.90 21.14 -28.49
CA LEU A 25 3.09 19.91 -27.72
C LEU A 25 2.10 18.80 -28.13
N CYS A 26 1.17 19.08 -29.04
CA CYS A 26 0.17 18.13 -29.55
C CYS A 26 0.68 17.29 -30.75
N TYR A 27 1.98 17.24 -31.02
CA TYR A 27 2.53 16.49 -32.15
C TYR A 27 2.19 15.00 -32.05
N GLY A 28 1.60 14.43 -33.09
CA GLY A 28 1.19 13.02 -33.12
C GLY A 28 0.15 12.63 -32.05
N LEU A 29 -0.61 13.60 -31.52
CA LEU A 29 -1.85 13.34 -30.79
C LEU A 29 -3.05 13.49 -31.75
N ASP A 30 -4.19 12.92 -31.40
CA ASP A 30 -5.43 13.02 -32.17
C ASP A 30 -5.93 14.49 -32.26
N PRO A 31 -6.00 15.10 -33.47
CA PRO A 31 -6.44 16.48 -33.64
C PRO A 31 -7.96 16.68 -33.52
N ASP A 32 -8.76 15.63 -33.71
CA ASP A 32 -10.22 15.68 -33.63
C ASP A 32 -10.68 15.63 -32.16
N HIS A 33 -9.89 15.00 -31.29
CA HIS A 33 -10.20 14.85 -29.86
C HIS A 33 -9.37 15.74 -28.91
N VAL A 34 -8.20 16.26 -29.30
CA VAL A 34 -7.30 17.04 -28.42
C VAL A 34 -7.26 18.52 -28.79
N ASP A 35 -8.26 19.28 -28.33
CA ASP A 35 -8.30 20.74 -28.50
C ASP A 35 -7.38 21.50 -27.52
N PRO A 36 -6.37 22.27 -28.01
CA PRO A 36 -5.53 23.17 -27.21
C PRO A 36 -6.26 24.46 -26.75
N ALA A 37 -7.30 24.89 -27.46
CA ALA A 37 -8.09 26.08 -27.13
C ALA A 37 -8.97 25.83 -25.89
N ALA A 38 -9.60 24.64 -25.77
CA ALA A 38 -10.34 24.20 -24.59
C ALA A 38 -9.48 24.22 -23.31
N ILE A 39 -8.23 23.72 -23.37
CA ILE A 39 -7.27 23.87 -22.26
C ILE A 39 -7.04 25.36 -21.98
N THR A 40 -6.78 26.16 -23.00
CA THR A 40 -6.46 27.60 -22.83
C THR A 40 -7.62 28.39 -22.21
N MET A 41 -8.86 28.13 -22.61
CA MET A 41 -10.06 28.73 -22.02
C MET A 41 -10.19 28.38 -20.53
N LYS A 42 -10.07 27.09 -20.18
CA LYS A 42 -10.12 26.62 -18.79
C LYS A 42 -9.01 27.23 -17.94
N VAL A 43 -7.77 27.23 -18.44
CA VAL A 43 -6.61 27.83 -17.76
C VAL A 43 -6.83 29.32 -17.48
N ILE A 44 -7.25 30.09 -18.49
CA ILE A 44 -7.46 31.54 -18.33
C ILE A 44 -8.55 31.84 -17.29
N SER A 45 -9.58 31.00 -17.16
CA SER A 45 -10.61 31.17 -16.12
C SER A 45 -10.07 31.06 -14.68
N GLY A 46 -8.98 30.31 -14.48
CA GLY A 46 -8.30 30.16 -13.18
C GLY A 46 -7.16 31.16 -12.93
N VAL A 47 -6.84 32.04 -13.88
CA VAL A 47 -5.66 32.93 -13.79
C VAL A 47 -5.98 34.26 -13.11
N TYR A 48 -5.16 34.63 -12.14
CA TYR A 48 -5.18 35.95 -11.48
C TYR A 48 -4.06 36.87 -11.99
N GLN A 49 -4.23 38.18 -11.82
CA GLN A 49 -3.23 39.17 -12.23
C GLN A 49 -1.96 39.04 -11.38
N GLY A 50 -0.81 38.84 -12.06
CA GLY A 50 0.50 38.64 -11.41
C GLY A 50 0.92 37.18 -11.25
N VAL A 51 0.15 36.20 -11.74
CA VAL A 51 0.57 34.78 -11.75
C VAL A 51 1.92 34.61 -12.47
N ASN A 52 2.76 33.70 -11.99
CA ASN A 52 4.00 33.34 -12.67
C ASN A 52 3.72 32.40 -13.86
N THR A 53 4.41 32.62 -14.98
CA THR A 53 4.43 31.69 -16.13
C THR A 53 4.77 30.24 -15.78
N VAL A 54 5.46 29.96 -14.67
CA VAL A 54 5.64 28.60 -14.14
C VAL A 54 4.30 28.02 -13.66
N GLN A 55 3.60 28.73 -12.77
CA GLN A 55 2.29 28.31 -12.24
C GLN A 55 1.23 28.21 -13.35
N LEU A 56 1.32 29.04 -14.39
CA LEU A 56 0.48 28.97 -15.59
C LEU A 56 0.70 27.67 -16.36
N ASP A 57 1.95 27.21 -16.46
CA ASP A 57 2.31 25.96 -17.12
C ASP A 57 1.87 24.74 -16.29
N ASP A 58 2.00 24.80 -14.97
CA ASP A 58 1.53 23.75 -14.06
C ASP A 58 0.00 23.63 -14.09
N LEU A 59 -0.74 24.75 -14.01
CA LEU A 59 -2.20 24.79 -14.17
C LEU A 59 -2.65 24.25 -15.54
N ALA A 60 -1.89 24.50 -16.61
CA ALA A 60 -2.18 23.95 -17.93
C ALA A 60 -1.95 22.42 -18.00
N ALA A 61 -0.90 21.91 -17.35
CA ALA A 61 -0.66 20.48 -17.23
C ALA A 61 -1.74 19.77 -16.39
N GLU A 62 -2.14 20.36 -15.27
CA GLU A 62 -3.23 19.85 -14.41
C GLU A 62 -4.59 19.89 -15.12
N THR A 63 -4.90 20.97 -15.84
CA THR A 63 -6.11 21.10 -16.66
C THR A 63 -6.17 20.02 -17.74
N ALA A 64 -5.06 19.77 -18.44
CA ALA A 64 -4.96 18.67 -19.40
C ALA A 64 -5.11 17.31 -18.70
N ALA A 65 -4.51 17.10 -17.53
CA ALA A 65 -4.62 15.84 -16.79
C ALA A 65 -6.07 15.52 -16.37
N TYR A 66 -6.89 16.51 -15.99
CA TYR A 66 -8.33 16.31 -15.75
C TYR A 66 -9.09 15.92 -17.05
N MET A 67 -8.64 16.40 -18.21
CA MET A 67 -9.22 16.06 -19.53
C MET A 67 -8.81 14.69 -20.06
N THR A 68 -7.98 13.92 -19.34
CA THR A 68 -7.73 12.48 -19.62
C THR A 68 -9.03 11.68 -19.66
N THR A 69 -10.07 12.08 -18.91
CA THR A 69 -11.39 11.43 -18.94
C THR A 69 -12.17 11.69 -20.24
N THR A 70 -11.73 12.62 -21.08
CA THR A 70 -12.30 12.89 -22.41
C THR A 70 -11.57 12.08 -23.50
N HIS A 71 -10.23 12.08 -23.49
CA HIS A 71 -9.40 11.34 -24.45
C HIS A 71 -8.03 11.01 -23.83
N PRO A 72 -7.43 9.81 -24.04
CA PRO A 72 -6.21 9.39 -23.34
C PRO A 72 -4.99 10.26 -23.67
N ASP A 73 -4.92 10.81 -24.88
CA ASP A 73 -3.83 11.71 -25.31
C ASP A 73 -3.71 12.98 -24.45
N TYR A 74 -4.77 13.41 -23.75
CA TYR A 74 -4.68 14.51 -22.81
C TYR A 74 -3.72 14.20 -21.63
N ALA A 75 -3.52 12.93 -21.26
CA ALA A 75 -2.51 12.54 -20.27
C ALA A 75 -1.07 12.67 -20.82
N ILE A 76 -0.88 12.45 -22.13
CA ILE A 76 0.39 12.64 -22.83
C ILE A 76 0.67 14.14 -22.95
N LEU A 77 -0.33 14.94 -23.35
CA LEU A 77 -0.22 16.39 -23.43
C LEU A 77 0.09 17.03 -22.07
N ALA A 78 -0.61 16.60 -21.01
CA ALA A 78 -0.33 17.01 -19.63
C ALA A 78 1.12 16.75 -19.23
N ALA A 79 1.64 15.56 -19.54
CA ALA A 79 3.05 15.23 -19.29
C ALA A 79 3.99 16.12 -20.10
N ARG A 80 3.74 16.31 -21.40
CA ARG A 80 4.54 17.16 -22.27
C ARG A 80 4.58 18.63 -21.81
N ILE A 81 3.47 19.16 -21.29
CA ILE A 81 3.42 20.51 -20.70
C ILE A 81 4.30 20.56 -19.44
N ALA A 82 4.18 19.58 -18.53
CA ALA A 82 4.96 19.51 -17.29
C ALA A 82 6.47 19.33 -17.54
N VAL A 83 6.86 18.46 -18.47
CA VAL A 83 8.25 18.26 -18.90
C VAL A 83 8.79 19.54 -19.57
N SER A 84 8.01 20.17 -20.45
CA SER A 84 8.37 21.47 -21.06
C SER A 84 8.47 22.61 -20.03
N ASN A 85 7.76 22.51 -18.90
CA ASN A 85 7.92 23.40 -17.76
C ASN A 85 9.29 23.16 -17.08
N LEU A 86 9.59 21.91 -16.70
CA LEU A 86 10.82 21.49 -16.01
C LEU A 86 12.09 21.75 -16.83
N HIS A 87 12.11 21.37 -18.12
CA HIS A 87 13.23 21.64 -19.05
C HIS A 87 13.61 23.12 -19.12
N LYS A 88 12.65 24.00 -18.84
CA LYS A 88 12.77 25.46 -18.91
C LYS A 88 12.98 26.08 -17.51
N GLN A 89 13.17 25.25 -16.48
CA GLN A 89 13.62 25.61 -15.13
C GLN A 89 14.98 24.97 -14.77
N THR A 90 15.41 23.92 -15.49
CA THR A 90 16.66 23.17 -15.26
C THR A 90 17.71 23.49 -16.31
N LYS A 91 19.00 23.41 -15.95
CA LYS A 91 20.09 23.41 -16.94
C LYS A 91 19.88 22.26 -17.95
N LYS A 92 20.41 22.39 -19.18
CA LYS A 92 20.34 21.32 -20.19
C LYS A 92 21.43 20.26 -19.95
N GLN A 93 22.69 20.69 -19.94
CA GLN A 93 23.87 19.82 -19.88
C GLN A 93 23.94 19.07 -18.54
N PHE A 94 24.28 17.77 -18.58
CA PHE A 94 24.29 16.88 -17.44
C PHE A 94 25.45 17.16 -16.48
N SER A 95 26.68 17.30 -16.99
CA SER A 95 27.84 17.63 -16.14
C SER A 95 27.64 18.94 -15.36
N LEU A 96 27.03 19.96 -15.97
CA LEU A 96 26.72 21.23 -15.29
C LEU A 96 25.63 21.13 -14.19
N VAL A 97 24.82 20.07 -14.18
CA VAL A 97 23.88 19.77 -13.07
C VAL A 97 24.58 18.95 -12.00
N VAL A 98 25.44 18.01 -12.38
CA VAL A 98 26.30 17.25 -11.47
C VAL A 98 27.24 18.17 -10.70
N ASP A 99 27.77 19.22 -11.34
CA ASP A 99 28.55 20.28 -10.69
C ASP A 99 27.76 21.05 -9.63
N ASP A 100 26.54 21.51 -9.96
CA ASP A 100 25.66 22.21 -8.99
C ASP A 100 25.29 21.32 -7.79
N LEU A 101 25.17 20.00 -8.01
CA LEU A 101 24.81 19.02 -6.99
C LEU A 101 26.00 18.62 -6.11
N TYR A 102 27.22 18.59 -6.67
CA TYR A 102 28.45 18.32 -5.93
C TYR A 102 28.89 19.55 -5.12
N ASN A 103 28.96 20.73 -5.75
CA ASN A 103 29.34 21.99 -5.12
C ASN A 103 28.22 22.61 -4.24
N TYR A 104 27.26 21.81 -3.77
CA TYR A 104 26.13 22.30 -2.99
C TYR A 104 26.54 22.69 -1.55
N VAL A 105 26.50 23.99 -1.27
CA VAL A 105 26.62 24.55 0.08
C VAL A 105 25.24 24.82 0.66
N ASN A 106 24.97 24.31 1.86
CA ASN A 106 23.70 24.51 2.53
C ASN A 106 23.55 25.96 3.03
N PRO A 107 22.58 26.74 2.54
CA PRO A 107 22.48 28.18 2.82
C PRO A 107 22.08 28.52 4.25
N LYS A 108 21.70 27.53 5.09
CA LYS A 108 21.36 27.76 6.51
C LYS A 108 22.54 27.65 7.46
N ASN A 109 23.63 26.99 7.07
CA ASN A 109 24.77 26.72 7.95
C ASN A 109 26.15 26.89 7.29
N GLY A 110 26.21 27.23 6.00
CA GLY A 110 27.45 27.47 5.26
C GLY A 110 28.31 26.24 5.00
N LYS A 111 27.85 25.03 5.35
CA LYS A 111 28.62 23.79 5.17
C LYS A 111 28.40 23.23 3.77
N SER A 112 29.48 22.76 3.14
CA SER A 112 29.38 21.91 1.94
C SER A 112 28.67 20.61 2.29
N GLN A 113 27.70 20.21 1.48
CA GLN A 113 26.91 19.00 1.63
C GLN A 113 26.66 18.38 0.23
N PRO A 114 27.68 17.81 -0.42
CA PRO A 114 27.57 17.27 -1.77
C PRO A 114 26.44 16.23 -1.86
N MET A 115 25.71 16.24 -2.98
CA MET A 115 24.68 15.24 -3.29
C MET A 115 25.18 14.16 -4.27
N ILE A 116 26.39 14.31 -4.80
CA ILE A 116 27.11 13.34 -5.66
C ILE A 116 28.37 12.91 -4.91
N SER A 117 28.80 11.64 -5.02
CA SER A 117 30.07 11.19 -4.42
C SER A 117 31.30 11.66 -5.22
N ASP A 118 32.38 11.99 -4.52
CA ASP A 118 33.62 12.55 -5.08
C ASP A 118 34.17 11.72 -6.26
N HIS A 119 34.15 10.39 -6.14
CA HIS A 119 34.57 9.46 -7.19
C HIS A 119 33.67 9.56 -8.44
N ILE A 120 32.35 9.50 -8.27
CA ILE A 120 31.40 9.54 -9.40
C ILE A 120 31.33 10.93 -10.02
N TYR A 121 31.49 12.00 -9.23
CA TYR A 121 31.71 13.36 -9.73
C TYR A 121 32.93 13.40 -10.65
N LYS A 122 34.07 12.85 -10.22
CA LYS A 122 35.31 12.84 -11.01
C LYS A 122 35.12 12.06 -12.33
N VAL A 123 34.55 10.86 -12.28
CA VAL A 123 34.26 10.05 -13.49
C VAL A 123 33.36 10.80 -14.47
N ILE A 124 32.31 11.46 -13.98
CA ILE A 124 31.39 12.25 -14.83
C ILE A 124 32.08 13.47 -15.45
N MET A 125 33.07 14.07 -14.78
CA MET A 125 33.83 15.19 -15.33
C MET A 125 34.92 14.75 -16.32
N ASP A 126 35.64 13.67 -16.01
CA ASP A 126 36.67 13.11 -16.89
C ASP A 126 36.06 12.59 -18.22
N HIS A 127 34.81 12.11 -18.21
CA HIS A 127 34.06 11.65 -19.39
C HIS A 127 32.90 12.59 -19.80
N ALA A 128 32.99 13.89 -19.47
CA ALA A 128 31.86 14.80 -19.57
C ALA A 128 31.24 14.91 -20.98
N ASP A 129 32.03 15.01 -22.05
CA ASP A 129 31.49 15.25 -23.40
C ASP A 129 30.78 14.01 -23.99
N GLU A 130 31.29 12.82 -23.67
CA GLU A 130 30.67 11.53 -24.05
C GLU A 130 29.33 11.35 -23.32
N LEU A 131 29.31 11.48 -21.99
CA LEU A 131 28.10 11.36 -21.18
C LEU A 131 27.06 12.45 -21.49
N ASN A 132 27.49 13.67 -21.83
CA ASN A 132 26.59 14.75 -22.24
C ASN A 132 25.97 14.54 -23.62
N SER A 133 26.69 13.91 -24.55
CA SER A 133 26.22 13.69 -25.92
C SER A 133 25.38 12.42 -26.09
N ALA A 134 25.58 11.41 -25.24
CA ALA A 134 24.74 10.22 -25.17
C ALA A 134 23.29 10.49 -24.74
N ILE A 135 23.01 11.60 -24.02
CA ILE A 135 21.68 11.86 -23.43
C ILE A 135 20.67 12.39 -24.45
N VAL A 136 19.59 11.63 -24.64
CA VAL A 136 18.46 11.98 -25.52
C VAL A 136 17.31 12.61 -24.71
N TYR A 137 17.35 13.93 -24.55
CA TYR A 137 16.35 14.69 -23.76
C TYR A 137 14.89 14.53 -24.21
N ASP A 138 14.64 14.17 -25.47
CA ASP A 138 13.27 13.94 -25.95
C ASP A 138 12.61 12.72 -25.30
N ARG A 139 13.40 11.78 -24.74
CA ARG A 139 12.89 10.65 -23.94
C ARG A 139 12.18 11.09 -22.66
N ASP A 140 12.40 12.32 -22.17
CA ASP A 140 11.60 12.88 -21.07
C ASP A 140 10.11 13.05 -21.46
N PHE A 141 9.78 13.20 -22.75
CA PHE A 141 8.39 13.31 -23.22
C PHE A 141 7.66 11.95 -23.29
N ASN A 142 8.35 10.83 -23.04
CA ASN A 142 7.74 9.49 -23.01
C ASN A 142 7.04 9.15 -21.69
N TYR A 143 7.23 9.94 -20.63
CA TYR A 143 6.54 9.71 -19.34
C TYR A 143 5.07 10.14 -19.40
N GLN A 144 4.19 9.41 -18.71
CA GLN A 144 2.82 9.87 -18.43
C GLN A 144 2.83 10.89 -17.28
N PHE A 145 1.80 11.75 -17.19
CA PHE A 145 1.74 12.84 -16.20
C PHE A 145 1.94 12.37 -14.75
N PHE A 146 1.28 11.29 -14.35
CA PHE A 146 1.39 10.74 -12.99
C PHE A 146 2.73 10.04 -12.70
N GLY A 147 3.41 9.52 -13.72
CA GLY A 147 4.75 8.96 -13.59
C GLY A 147 5.79 10.07 -13.44
N PHE A 148 5.70 11.09 -14.29
CA PHE A 148 6.50 12.31 -14.20
C PHE A 148 6.33 13.02 -12.85
N LYS A 149 5.10 13.19 -12.35
CA LYS A 149 4.86 13.81 -11.03
C LYS A 149 5.35 12.96 -9.86
N THR A 150 5.47 11.64 -9.99
CA THR A 150 6.18 10.80 -9.00
C THR A 150 7.69 11.04 -9.03
N LEU A 151 8.30 11.11 -10.22
CA LEU A 151 9.72 11.47 -10.35
C LEU A 151 10.01 12.85 -9.74
N GLU A 152 9.23 13.86 -10.14
CA GLU A 152 9.33 15.24 -9.64
C GLU A 152 9.20 15.32 -8.11
N ARG A 153 8.26 14.57 -7.51
CA ARG A 153 8.02 14.57 -6.07
C ARG A 153 9.20 14.01 -5.25
N SER A 154 9.81 12.92 -5.71
CA SER A 154 10.65 12.09 -4.83
C SER A 154 12.00 11.63 -5.38
N TYR A 155 12.20 11.58 -6.70
CA TYR A 155 13.37 10.92 -7.32
C TYR A 155 14.39 11.88 -7.92
N LEU A 156 13.95 13.03 -8.44
CA LEU A 156 14.84 14.03 -9.02
C LEU A 156 15.47 14.86 -7.89
N LEU A 157 16.80 14.92 -7.85
CA LEU A 157 17.55 15.68 -6.82
C LEU A 157 17.23 17.18 -6.88
N ARG A 158 17.30 17.82 -5.71
CA ARG A 158 16.79 19.18 -5.48
C ARG A 158 17.80 20.09 -4.80
N ILE A 159 18.02 21.26 -5.38
CA ILE A 159 18.83 22.34 -4.79
C ILE A 159 17.89 23.37 -4.20
N ASN A 160 18.02 23.65 -2.90
CA ASN A 160 17.19 24.63 -2.19
C ASN A 160 15.67 24.43 -2.41
N GLY A 161 15.24 23.15 -2.44
CA GLY A 161 13.85 22.73 -2.65
C GLY A 161 13.38 22.70 -4.12
N LYS A 162 14.10 23.33 -5.05
CA LYS A 162 13.82 23.32 -6.50
C LYS A 162 14.45 22.08 -7.15
N VAL A 163 13.79 21.50 -8.13
CA VAL A 163 14.32 20.37 -8.90
C VAL A 163 15.51 20.82 -9.75
N ALA A 164 16.64 20.11 -9.66
CA ALA A 164 17.84 20.34 -10.45
C ALA A 164 17.96 19.34 -11.61
N GLU A 165 17.68 18.07 -11.34
CA GLU A 165 17.75 16.99 -12.33
C GLU A 165 16.55 16.97 -13.29
N ARG A 166 16.81 16.60 -14.54
CA ARG A 166 15.79 16.03 -15.46
C ARG A 166 15.73 14.51 -15.26
N PRO A 167 14.66 13.81 -15.68
CA PRO A 167 14.64 12.35 -15.65
C PRO A 167 15.85 11.72 -16.35
N GLN A 168 16.28 12.23 -17.51
CA GLN A 168 17.51 11.75 -18.15
C GLN A 168 18.79 11.93 -17.30
N HIS A 169 18.89 13.00 -16.50
CA HIS A 169 20.04 13.23 -15.62
C HIS A 169 20.07 12.21 -14.48
N MET A 170 18.93 11.94 -13.86
CA MET A 170 18.79 10.89 -12.85
C MET A 170 19.14 9.51 -13.44
N LEU A 171 18.67 9.19 -14.64
CA LEU A 171 19.00 7.92 -15.29
C LEU A 171 20.49 7.77 -15.61
N MET A 172 21.16 8.82 -16.13
CA MET A 172 22.61 8.77 -16.38
C MET A 172 23.42 8.70 -15.08
N ARG A 173 23.03 9.45 -14.03
CA ARG A 173 23.62 9.33 -12.68
C ARG A 173 23.49 7.91 -12.14
N VAL A 174 22.34 7.26 -12.32
CA VAL A 174 22.13 5.87 -11.88
C VAL A 174 23.04 4.92 -12.66
N ALA A 175 23.15 5.07 -13.97
CA ALA A 175 23.97 4.19 -14.80
C ALA A 175 25.48 4.32 -14.47
N VAL A 176 26.02 5.54 -14.41
CA VAL A 176 27.43 5.77 -14.00
C VAL A 176 27.62 5.40 -12.52
N GLY A 177 26.62 5.60 -11.67
CA GLY A 177 26.63 5.18 -10.26
C GLY A 177 26.61 3.66 -10.02
N ILE A 178 26.38 2.84 -11.05
CA ILE A 178 26.46 1.37 -11.03
C ILE A 178 27.77 0.88 -11.64
N HIS A 179 28.18 1.47 -12.77
CA HIS A 179 29.30 0.98 -13.60
C HIS A 179 30.62 1.71 -13.37
N GLY A 180 30.60 2.90 -12.77
CA GLY A 180 31.80 3.72 -12.54
C GLY A 180 32.48 4.09 -13.85
N GLU A 181 33.76 3.72 -13.97
CA GLU A 181 34.62 4.01 -15.12
C GLU A 181 34.28 3.17 -16.38
N ASP A 182 33.39 2.17 -16.28
CA ASP A 182 32.86 1.46 -17.45
C ASP A 182 31.74 2.29 -18.13
N ILE A 183 32.17 3.24 -18.96
CA ILE A 183 31.28 4.16 -19.67
C ILE A 183 30.46 3.45 -20.76
N GLU A 184 30.97 2.38 -21.36
CA GLU A 184 30.20 1.58 -22.34
C GLU A 184 28.97 0.95 -21.67
N LYS A 185 29.14 0.31 -20.50
CA LYS A 185 28.03 -0.31 -19.77
C LYS A 185 27.17 0.70 -19.02
N ALA A 186 27.70 1.88 -18.67
CA ALA A 186 26.88 3.02 -18.28
C ALA A 186 25.95 3.47 -19.43
N ILE A 187 26.45 3.58 -20.67
CA ILE A 187 25.62 4.00 -21.82
C ILE A 187 24.63 2.90 -22.23
N GLU A 188 25.03 1.62 -22.25
CA GLU A 188 24.14 0.45 -22.44
C GLU A 188 22.97 0.49 -21.44
N THR A 189 23.27 0.74 -20.16
CA THR A 189 22.28 0.84 -19.08
C THR A 189 21.38 2.07 -19.22
N TYR A 190 21.96 3.25 -19.47
CA TYR A 190 21.20 4.48 -19.67
C TYR A 190 20.23 4.35 -20.85
N ASP A 191 20.65 3.76 -21.96
CA ASP A 191 19.83 3.61 -23.16
C ASP A 191 18.61 2.71 -22.88
N TYR A 192 18.82 1.52 -22.31
CA TYR A 192 17.71 0.62 -21.97
C TYR A 192 16.76 1.16 -20.90
N MET A 193 17.27 1.87 -19.88
CA MET A 193 16.42 2.48 -18.86
C MET A 193 15.62 3.68 -19.42
N SER A 194 16.23 4.54 -20.25
CA SER A 194 15.56 5.71 -20.82
C SER A 194 14.60 5.38 -21.97
N GLN A 195 14.81 4.24 -22.65
CA GLN A 195 13.82 3.61 -23.53
C GLN A 195 12.75 2.79 -22.78
N LYS A 196 12.82 2.70 -21.44
CA LYS A 196 11.89 1.96 -20.56
C LYS A 196 11.83 0.44 -20.78
N TYR A 197 12.92 -0.23 -21.17
CA TYR A 197 12.93 -1.70 -21.19
C TYR A 197 12.96 -2.32 -19.78
N PHE A 198 13.59 -1.63 -18.82
CA PHE A 198 13.57 -1.99 -17.41
C PHE A 198 13.73 -0.74 -16.52
N THR A 199 13.59 -0.94 -15.21
CA THR A 199 14.05 0.05 -14.22
C THR A 199 14.54 -0.65 -12.94
N HIS A 200 15.58 -0.08 -12.32
CA HIS A 200 16.03 -0.49 -10.99
C HIS A 200 15.04 -0.08 -9.90
N ALA A 201 15.11 -0.72 -8.73
CA ALA A 201 14.28 -0.38 -7.60
C ALA A 201 14.59 1.02 -7.04
N SER A 202 13.64 1.58 -6.28
CA SER A 202 13.71 2.98 -5.83
C SER A 202 14.97 3.38 -5.08
N PRO A 203 15.56 2.57 -4.16
CA PRO A 203 16.79 2.95 -3.47
C PRO A 203 17.96 3.15 -4.44
N THR A 204 18.08 2.32 -5.48
CA THR A 204 19.04 2.52 -6.58
C THR A 204 18.80 3.86 -7.28
N LEU A 205 17.55 4.17 -7.64
CA LEU A 205 17.20 5.43 -8.32
C LEU A 205 17.47 6.67 -7.43
N PHE A 206 17.23 6.57 -6.13
CA PHE A 206 17.50 7.65 -5.17
C PHE A 206 18.99 7.87 -4.93
N ASN A 207 19.76 6.79 -4.74
CA ASN A 207 21.05 6.87 -4.04
C ASN A 207 22.26 6.47 -4.91
N ALA A 208 22.08 5.87 -6.09
CA ALA A 208 23.19 5.63 -7.02
C ALA A 208 23.87 6.95 -7.39
N GLY A 209 25.21 6.96 -7.37
CA GLY A 209 26.03 8.15 -7.59
C GLY A 209 26.10 9.15 -6.41
N THR A 210 25.43 8.90 -5.28
CA THR A 210 25.43 9.80 -4.10
C THR A 210 26.52 9.40 -3.08
N PRO A 211 26.89 10.25 -2.10
CA PRO A 211 27.97 9.98 -1.12
C PRO A 211 27.80 8.76 -0.21
N SER A 212 26.63 8.14 -0.16
CA SER A 212 26.38 6.91 0.63
C SER A 212 25.36 6.04 -0.12
N PRO A 213 25.80 5.35 -1.19
CA PRO A 213 24.91 4.71 -2.16
C PRO A 213 24.35 3.39 -1.63
N GLN A 214 23.42 3.47 -0.68
CA GLN A 214 22.59 2.33 -0.30
C GLN A 214 21.56 2.11 -1.41
N MET A 215 21.62 0.96 -2.08
CA MET A 215 20.84 0.64 -3.28
C MET A 215 20.01 -0.64 -3.14
N SER A 216 20.29 -1.46 -2.11
CA SER A 216 19.56 -2.69 -1.79
C SER A 216 18.19 -2.39 -1.14
N SER A 217 17.14 -3.09 -1.54
CA SER A 217 15.76 -2.72 -1.17
C SER A 217 15.18 -3.45 0.03
N CYS A 218 15.67 -4.66 0.30
CA CYS A 218 15.12 -5.55 1.32
C CYS A 218 16.22 -6.26 2.08
N PHE A 219 16.01 -6.41 3.39
CA PHE A 219 16.91 -7.10 4.31
C PHE A 219 16.14 -8.18 5.06
N LEU A 220 16.74 -9.36 5.22
CA LEU A 220 16.20 -10.45 6.03
C LEU A 220 17.11 -10.65 7.23
N ILE A 221 16.53 -10.68 8.43
CA ILE A 221 17.26 -10.70 9.69
C ILE A 221 16.80 -11.93 10.49
N ASP A 222 17.77 -12.75 10.91
CA ASP A 222 17.55 -13.75 11.95
C ASP A 222 17.66 -13.09 13.34
N MET A 223 16.83 -13.51 14.29
CA MET A 223 17.00 -13.07 15.66
C MET A 223 18.30 -13.66 16.22
N LYS A 224 19.25 -12.80 16.62
CA LYS A 224 20.60 -13.24 17.00
C LYS A 224 20.59 -14.31 18.09
N GLU A 225 19.85 -14.08 19.17
CA GLU A 225 19.71 -14.98 20.31
C GLU A 225 18.37 -14.75 21.03
N ASP A 226 17.94 -15.74 21.83
CA ASP A 226 16.88 -15.60 22.84
C ASP A 226 17.45 -15.03 24.16
N SER A 227 18.10 -13.86 24.04
CA SER A 227 18.73 -13.09 25.11
C SER A 227 18.37 -11.61 24.96
N ILE A 228 18.44 -10.82 26.06
CA ILE A 228 18.15 -9.38 25.97
C ILE A 228 19.15 -8.69 25.03
N ASP A 229 20.43 -9.05 25.13
CA ASP A 229 21.48 -8.49 24.28
C ASP A 229 21.24 -8.83 22.80
N GLY A 230 20.92 -10.10 22.48
CA GLY A 230 20.55 -10.53 21.13
C GLY A 230 19.32 -9.81 20.58
N ILE A 231 18.28 -9.60 21.40
CA ILE A 231 17.08 -8.84 21.03
C ILE A 231 17.40 -7.37 20.74
N TYR A 232 18.24 -6.73 21.55
CA TYR A 232 18.56 -5.30 21.40
C TYR A 232 19.60 -5.02 20.32
N ASP A 233 20.59 -5.89 20.10
CA ASP A 233 21.47 -5.79 18.91
C ASP A 233 20.68 -6.06 17.62
N THR A 234 19.73 -6.98 17.61
CA THR A 234 18.81 -7.18 16.47
C THR A 234 17.94 -5.93 16.22
N LEU A 235 17.46 -5.26 17.28
CA LEU A 235 16.70 -4.01 17.19
C LEU A 235 17.55 -2.85 16.63
N LYS A 236 18.80 -2.73 17.09
CA LYS A 236 19.80 -1.77 16.60
C LYS A 236 20.13 -2.01 15.11
N THR A 237 20.30 -3.26 14.70
CA THR A 237 20.44 -3.66 13.29
C THR A 237 19.24 -3.21 12.46
N CYS A 238 18.01 -3.43 12.96
CA CYS A 238 16.79 -2.96 12.30
C CYS A 238 16.73 -1.41 12.19
N ALA A 239 17.13 -0.69 13.24
CA ALA A 239 17.16 0.77 13.23
C ALA A 239 18.18 1.34 12.22
N LEU A 240 19.38 0.75 12.13
CA LEU A 240 20.40 1.15 11.15
C LEU A 240 19.95 0.91 9.71
N ILE A 241 19.30 -0.23 9.44
CA ILE A 241 18.74 -0.54 8.11
C ILE A 241 17.59 0.41 7.75
N SER A 242 16.63 0.63 8.66
CA SER A 242 15.49 1.54 8.41
C SER A 242 15.94 2.99 8.19
N LYS A 243 16.98 3.45 8.89
CA LYS A 243 17.59 4.78 8.67
C LYS A 243 18.02 4.98 7.20
N THR A 244 18.44 3.90 6.53
CA THR A 244 18.84 3.90 5.11
C THR A 244 17.73 3.51 4.13
N ALA A 245 16.47 3.53 4.57
CA ALA A 245 15.27 3.23 3.78
C ALA A 245 15.12 1.76 3.30
N GLY A 246 15.80 0.81 3.95
CA GLY A 246 15.60 -0.62 3.72
C GLY A 246 14.30 -1.15 4.35
N GLY A 247 13.55 -1.99 3.62
CA GLY A 247 12.44 -2.77 4.18
C GLY A 247 12.96 -4.06 4.84
N ILE A 248 12.32 -4.50 5.93
CA ILE A 248 12.85 -5.60 6.76
C ILE A 248 11.87 -6.78 6.84
N GLY A 249 12.39 -8.00 6.69
CA GLY A 249 11.79 -9.22 7.21
C GLY A 249 12.55 -9.72 8.43
N LEU A 250 11.87 -9.94 9.56
CA LEU A 250 12.48 -10.37 10.81
C LEU A 250 11.90 -11.72 11.26
N ASN A 251 12.78 -12.72 11.42
CA ASN A 251 12.44 -13.97 12.11
C ASN A 251 12.33 -13.72 13.63
N VAL A 252 11.30 -14.26 14.29
CA VAL A 252 11.23 -14.30 15.77
C VAL A 252 10.92 -15.70 16.36
N HIS A 253 10.95 -16.79 15.56
CA HIS A 253 10.58 -18.16 15.99
C HIS A 253 11.33 -18.68 17.21
N ARG A 254 12.55 -18.15 17.46
CA ARG A 254 13.46 -18.60 18.52
C ARG A 254 13.22 -17.94 19.88
N ILE A 255 12.46 -16.84 19.96
CA ILE A 255 12.24 -16.12 21.22
C ILE A 255 11.28 -16.88 22.13
N ARG A 256 11.58 -17.01 23.42
CA ARG A 256 10.76 -17.79 24.37
C ARG A 256 9.36 -17.18 24.59
N ALA A 257 8.35 -18.02 24.49
CA ALA A 257 6.94 -17.65 24.64
C ALA A 257 6.56 -17.13 26.05
N THR A 258 5.39 -16.54 26.19
CA THR A 258 4.82 -16.04 27.46
C THR A 258 4.83 -17.14 28.54
N GLY A 259 5.21 -16.80 29.78
CA GLY A 259 5.29 -17.72 30.91
C GLY A 259 6.58 -18.56 31.00
N SER A 260 7.48 -18.48 30.02
CA SER A 260 8.74 -19.25 30.03
C SER A 260 9.69 -18.82 31.14
N TYR A 261 10.40 -19.77 31.76
CA TYR A 261 11.37 -19.46 32.81
C TYR A 261 12.51 -18.56 32.33
N ILE A 262 12.97 -17.67 33.20
CA ILE A 262 14.17 -16.85 32.99
C ILE A 262 15.18 -17.18 34.10
N GLY A 263 16.22 -17.92 33.72
CA GLY A 263 17.38 -18.17 34.58
C GLY A 263 18.08 -16.86 34.97
N GLY A 264 18.65 -16.81 36.16
CA GLY A 264 19.30 -15.62 36.72
C GLY A 264 18.31 -14.66 37.42
N THR A 265 17.24 -14.23 36.75
CA THR A 265 16.22 -13.34 37.38
C THR A 265 15.15 -14.08 38.16
N ASN A 266 15.02 -15.40 37.96
CA ASN A 266 13.98 -16.25 38.54
C ASN A 266 12.53 -15.79 38.21
N GLY A 267 12.37 -15.03 37.13
CA GLY A 267 11.09 -14.55 36.61
C GLY A 267 10.51 -15.43 35.50
N THR A 268 9.39 -14.98 34.93
CA THR A 268 8.80 -15.55 33.72
C THR A 268 8.79 -14.55 32.57
N SER A 269 8.88 -15.04 31.34
CA SER A 269 8.85 -14.24 30.12
C SER A 269 7.47 -13.65 29.87
N ASN A 270 7.43 -12.42 29.38
CA ASN A 270 6.19 -11.79 28.89
C ASN A 270 5.92 -12.09 27.39
N GLY A 271 6.73 -12.95 26.77
CA GLY A 271 6.56 -13.43 25.40
C GLY A 271 6.86 -12.42 24.30
N LEU A 272 6.45 -12.74 23.08
CA LEU A 272 6.66 -11.93 21.88
C LEU A 272 5.96 -10.55 21.95
N ILE A 273 4.79 -10.47 22.60
CA ILE A 273 3.88 -9.32 22.47
C ILE A 273 4.51 -8.00 22.95
N PRO A 274 5.16 -7.91 24.12
CA PRO A 274 5.83 -6.68 24.54
C PRO A 274 7.10 -6.39 23.74
N MET A 275 7.86 -7.42 23.35
CA MET A 275 9.05 -7.25 22.50
C MET A 275 8.67 -6.59 21.17
N LEU A 276 7.64 -7.09 20.50
CA LEU A 276 7.19 -6.56 19.21
C LEU A 276 6.64 -5.13 19.32
N ARG A 277 6.15 -4.69 20.49
CA ARG A 277 5.82 -3.27 20.72
C ARG A 277 7.05 -2.36 20.77
N VAL A 278 8.21 -2.84 21.20
CA VAL A 278 9.48 -2.10 21.08
C VAL A 278 9.85 -1.94 19.61
N TYR A 279 9.83 -3.02 18.83
CA TYR A 279 10.07 -2.99 17.37
C TYR A 279 9.09 -2.07 16.63
N ASN A 280 7.81 -2.07 17.00
CA ASN A 280 6.79 -1.16 16.45
C ASN A 280 7.15 0.31 16.69
N ASN A 281 7.54 0.65 17.92
CA ASN A 281 7.91 2.02 18.28
C ASN A 281 9.22 2.46 17.57
N THR A 282 10.18 1.55 17.39
CA THR A 282 11.39 1.80 16.58
C THR A 282 11.07 2.00 15.09
N ALA A 283 10.15 1.23 14.51
CA ALA A 283 9.70 1.42 13.12
C ALA A 283 9.07 2.81 12.90
N ARG A 284 8.29 3.30 13.87
CA ARG A 284 7.72 4.66 13.87
C ARG A 284 8.76 5.76 14.08
N TYR A 285 9.76 5.52 14.91
CA TYR A 285 10.80 6.50 15.24
C TYR A 285 11.77 6.72 14.09
N VAL A 286 12.13 5.67 13.35
CA VAL A 286 13.11 5.73 12.25
C VAL A 286 12.40 5.85 10.89
N ASP A 287 11.80 7.03 10.65
CA ASP A 287 10.90 7.38 9.54
C ASP A 287 11.54 7.53 8.13
N GLN A 288 12.67 6.85 7.92
CA GLN A 288 13.45 6.81 6.68
C GLN A 288 13.79 8.20 6.09
N GLY A 289 14.06 9.17 6.96
CA GLY A 289 14.65 10.46 6.60
C GLY A 289 13.62 11.54 6.30
N GLY A 290 12.67 11.76 7.21
CA GLY A 290 11.66 12.82 7.09
C GLY A 290 10.46 12.39 6.25
N ASN A 291 9.89 11.23 6.56
CA ASN A 291 8.71 10.66 5.91
C ASN A 291 8.82 10.50 4.39
N LYS A 292 10.04 10.29 3.85
CA LYS A 292 10.21 9.82 2.45
C LYS A 292 9.49 8.48 2.25
N ARG A 293 9.57 7.60 3.25
CA ARG A 293 8.90 6.31 3.39
C ARG A 293 8.75 6.00 4.89
N PRO A 294 7.62 5.48 5.39
CA PRO A 294 7.55 4.98 6.77
C PRO A 294 8.47 3.77 6.98
N GLY A 295 9.00 3.60 8.19
CA GLY A 295 9.69 2.37 8.58
C GLY A 295 8.72 1.18 8.58
N ALA A 296 9.09 0.09 7.92
CA ALA A 296 8.19 -1.05 7.69
C ALA A 296 8.92 -2.38 7.86
N PHE A 297 8.54 -3.15 8.87
CA PHE A 297 9.07 -4.49 9.15
C PHE A 297 7.95 -5.52 9.07
N ALA A 298 8.20 -6.66 8.41
CA ALA A 298 7.35 -7.85 8.48
C ALA A 298 7.95 -8.84 9.49
N ILE A 299 7.16 -9.24 10.48
CA ILE A 299 7.53 -10.20 11.51
C ILE A 299 7.05 -11.58 11.08
N TYR A 300 7.96 -12.57 11.11
CA TYR A 300 7.70 -13.96 10.74
C TYR A 300 7.59 -14.84 11.98
N LEU A 301 6.54 -15.67 12.04
CA LEU A 301 6.32 -16.65 13.09
C LEU A 301 5.88 -18.02 12.54
N GLU A 302 6.44 -19.12 13.03
CA GLU A 302 5.92 -20.48 12.74
C GLU A 302 4.67 -20.80 13.59
N PRO A 303 3.64 -21.47 13.03
CA PRO A 303 2.34 -21.64 13.69
C PRO A 303 2.35 -22.57 14.92
N TRP A 304 3.46 -23.25 15.25
CA TRP A 304 3.61 -24.02 16.49
C TRP A 304 3.99 -23.14 17.70
N HIS A 305 4.41 -21.90 17.50
CA HIS A 305 4.88 -21.05 18.60
C HIS A 305 3.73 -20.69 19.57
N ALA A 306 3.94 -20.86 20.88
CA ALA A 306 2.84 -20.74 21.85
C ALA A 306 2.20 -19.34 21.96
N ASP A 307 2.88 -18.26 21.56
CA ASP A 307 2.28 -16.92 21.47
C ASP A 307 1.46 -16.66 20.19
N VAL A 308 1.31 -17.64 19.28
CA VAL A 308 0.74 -17.43 17.92
C VAL A 308 -0.65 -16.79 17.92
N PHE A 309 -1.55 -17.15 18.84
CA PHE A 309 -2.87 -16.53 18.93
C PHE A 309 -2.79 -15.04 19.27
N GLY A 310 -1.88 -14.63 20.15
CA GLY A 310 -1.64 -13.22 20.46
C GLY A 310 -1.00 -12.46 19.29
N PHE A 311 -0.10 -13.13 18.55
CA PHE A 311 0.57 -12.60 17.36
C PHE A 311 -0.42 -12.25 16.24
N LEU A 312 -1.40 -13.12 15.96
CA LEU A 312 -2.47 -12.87 14.97
C LEU A 312 -3.32 -11.63 15.30
N ASP A 313 -3.43 -11.33 16.59
CA ASP A 313 -4.24 -10.24 17.12
C ASP A 313 -3.56 -8.86 17.05
N LEU A 314 -2.23 -8.80 16.93
CA LEU A 314 -1.41 -7.58 17.05
C LEU A 314 -1.82 -6.42 16.12
N ARG A 315 -2.35 -6.75 14.93
CA ARG A 315 -2.74 -5.78 13.89
C ARG A 315 -4.23 -5.42 13.91
N LYS A 316 -5.06 -6.11 14.71
CA LYS A 316 -6.52 -5.86 14.77
C LYS A 316 -6.82 -4.45 15.26
N ASN A 317 -7.84 -3.83 14.68
CA ASN A 317 -8.21 -2.45 15.01
C ASN A 317 -8.83 -2.34 16.42
N HIS A 318 -9.58 -3.37 16.84
CA HIS A 318 -10.15 -3.48 18.17
C HIS A 318 -9.22 -4.21 19.16
N GLY A 319 -9.59 -4.19 20.44
CA GLY A 319 -8.81 -4.77 21.55
C GLY A 319 -8.09 -3.71 22.39
N LYS A 320 -7.23 -4.19 23.31
CA LYS A 320 -6.42 -3.37 24.23
C LYS A 320 -5.15 -2.89 23.54
N GLU A 321 -4.79 -1.61 23.67
CA GLU A 321 -3.63 -1.02 22.98
C GLU A 321 -2.28 -1.55 23.48
N GLU A 322 -2.25 -2.06 24.72
CA GLU A 322 -1.06 -2.63 25.35
C GLU A 322 -0.59 -3.94 24.69
N VAL A 323 -1.44 -4.54 23.85
CA VAL A 323 -1.21 -5.79 23.08
C VAL A 323 -1.46 -5.58 21.58
N ARG A 324 -1.12 -4.40 21.06
CA ARG A 324 -1.21 -4.04 19.64
C ARG A 324 0.09 -3.40 19.14
N ALA A 325 0.38 -3.65 17.87
CA ALA A 325 1.56 -3.18 17.14
C ALA A 325 1.20 -3.10 15.65
N ARG A 326 0.42 -2.07 15.28
CA ARG A 326 -0.23 -1.94 13.95
C ARG A 326 0.66 -1.31 12.88
N ASP A 327 1.82 -0.77 13.26
CA ASP A 327 2.83 -0.23 12.34
C ASP A 327 3.72 -1.36 11.76
N LEU A 328 3.72 -2.54 12.41
CA LEU A 328 4.34 -3.76 11.91
C LEU A 328 3.40 -4.60 11.02
N PHE A 329 4.00 -5.34 10.10
CA PHE A 329 3.33 -6.36 9.29
C PHE A 329 3.61 -7.75 9.85
N TYR A 330 2.73 -8.71 9.55
CA TYR A 330 2.80 -10.06 10.11
C TYR A 330 2.72 -11.11 9.02
N ALA A 331 3.50 -12.17 9.16
CA ALA A 331 3.63 -13.28 8.24
C ALA A 331 3.74 -14.60 9.00
N LEU A 332 3.14 -15.66 8.47
CA LEU A 332 3.31 -17.02 8.97
C LEU A 332 4.28 -17.79 8.09
N TRP A 333 5.20 -18.51 8.75
CA TRP A 333 6.16 -19.41 8.12
C TRP A 333 5.67 -20.84 8.38
N ILE A 334 4.94 -21.42 7.43
CA ILE A 334 4.05 -22.56 7.67
C ILE A 334 4.71 -23.87 7.23
N PRO A 335 4.96 -24.85 8.12
CA PRO A 335 5.34 -26.20 7.73
C PRO A 335 4.14 -26.97 7.16
N ASP A 336 4.41 -27.91 6.24
CA ASP A 336 3.42 -28.78 5.60
C ASP A 336 2.60 -29.56 6.63
N LEU A 337 3.21 -29.96 7.75
CA LEU A 337 2.53 -30.65 8.85
C LEU A 337 1.34 -29.85 9.40
N PHE A 338 1.42 -28.52 9.49
CA PHE A 338 0.27 -27.72 9.92
C PHE A 338 -0.87 -27.83 8.91
N MET A 339 -0.58 -27.73 7.61
CA MET A 339 -1.57 -27.84 6.54
C MET A 339 -2.20 -29.25 6.48
N LYS A 340 -1.39 -30.31 6.64
CA LYS A 340 -1.84 -31.70 6.82
C LYS A 340 -2.80 -31.82 8.02
N ARG A 341 -2.35 -31.43 9.23
CA ARG A 341 -3.16 -31.51 10.46
C ARG A 341 -4.44 -30.66 10.39
N VAL A 342 -4.46 -29.52 9.68
CA VAL A 342 -5.69 -28.73 9.41
C VAL A 342 -6.65 -29.49 8.49
N GLN A 343 -6.16 -30.07 7.40
CA GLN A 343 -6.99 -30.83 6.45
C GLN A 343 -7.65 -32.05 7.12
N ASP A 344 -6.86 -32.80 7.89
CA ASP A 344 -7.28 -34.08 8.48
C ASP A 344 -7.98 -33.89 9.84
N ASN A 345 -8.30 -32.64 10.22
CA ASN A 345 -8.87 -32.22 11.50
C ASN A 345 -8.10 -32.74 12.74
N GLY A 346 -6.78 -32.88 12.59
CA GLY A 346 -5.87 -33.36 13.62
C GLY A 346 -5.64 -32.36 14.75
N ASN A 347 -4.86 -32.81 15.74
CA ASN A 347 -4.35 -31.96 16.80
C ASN A 347 -3.10 -31.19 16.35
N TRP A 348 -2.89 -30.04 16.97
CA TRP A 348 -1.73 -29.18 16.80
C TRP A 348 -1.25 -28.72 18.18
N THR A 349 -0.01 -29.02 18.48
CA THR A 349 0.63 -28.76 19.77
C THR A 349 1.42 -27.44 19.70
N LEU A 350 1.10 -26.52 20.61
CA LEU A 350 1.81 -25.27 20.79
C LEU A 350 3.01 -25.46 21.71
N MET A 351 4.16 -24.94 21.31
CA MET A 351 5.46 -25.18 21.94
C MET A 351 6.23 -23.87 22.17
N CYS A 352 7.11 -23.86 23.16
CA CYS A 352 8.09 -22.79 23.36
C CYS A 352 9.46 -23.22 22.81
N PRO A 353 10.19 -22.37 22.04
CA PRO A 353 11.49 -22.74 21.47
C PRO A 353 12.57 -23.04 22.52
N ASN A 354 12.45 -22.51 23.74
CA ASN A 354 13.34 -22.84 24.86
C ASN A 354 13.10 -24.26 25.42
N GLU A 355 11.93 -24.85 25.19
CA GLU A 355 11.55 -26.20 25.65
C GLU A 355 11.61 -27.25 24.52
N CYS A 356 11.36 -26.79 23.29
CA CYS A 356 11.39 -27.54 22.04
C CYS A 356 12.36 -26.88 21.03
N PRO A 357 13.68 -26.86 21.30
CA PRO A 357 14.66 -26.21 20.45
C PRO A 357 14.81 -26.89 19.08
N GLY A 358 15.44 -26.21 18.13
CA GLY A 358 15.76 -26.76 16.80
C GLY A 358 14.61 -26.83 15.80
N LEU A 359 13.34 -26.66 16.21
CA LEU A 359 12.19 -26.65 15.28
C LEU A 359 12.29 -25.59 14.18
N ALA A 360 12.90 -24.43 14.48
CA ALA A 360 13.17 -23.36 13.51
C ALA A 360 14.40 -23.64 12.61
N ASP A 361 15.11 -24.75 12.82
CA ASP A 361 16.37 -25.09 12.18
C ASP A 361 16.30 -26.35 11.31
N VAL A 362 15.18 -27.08 11.34
CA VAL A 362 14.82 -28.20 10.44
C VAL A 362 13.55 -27.88 9.64
N TYR A 363 13.36 -28.57 8.51
CA TYR A 363 12.19 -28.44 7.64
C TYR A 363 11.79 -29.80 7.05
N GLY A 364 10.60 -29.91 6.47
CA GLY A 364 10.07 -31.15 5.89
C GLY A 364 10.09 -32.32 6.88
N ASP A 365 10.50 -33.49 6.42
CA ASP A 365 10.38 -34.76 7.17
C ASP A 365 11.21 -34.76 8.48
N GLU A 366 12.33 -34.03 8.52
CA GLU A 366 13.11 -33.80 9.75
C GLU A 366 12.34 -32.97 10.78
N PHE A 367 11.61 -31.94 10.31
CA PHE A 367 10.71 -31.16 11.16
C PHE A 367 9.54 -32.01 11.67
N GLU A 368 8.93 -32.84 10.82
CA GLU A 368 7.81 -33.70 11.25
C GLU A 368 8.26 -34.72 12.30
N ALA A 369 9.41 -35.37 12.09
CA ALA A 369 10.01 -36.29 13.05
C ALA A 369 10.35 -35.61 14.39
N LEU A 370 11.00 -34.43 14.37
CA LEU A 370 11.38 -33.69 15.58
C LEU A 370 10.14 -33.20 16.35
N TYR A 371 9.19 -32.58 15.66
CA TYR A 371 7.95 -32.05 16.23
C TYR A 371 7.13 -33.15 16.90
N GLU A 372 6.88 -34.27 16.20
CA GLU A 372 6.15 -35.38 16.80
C GLU A 372 6.93 -36.05 17.94
N SER A 373 8.26 -36.00 17.95
CA SER A 373 9.04 -36.47 19.10
C SER A 373 8.74 -35.62 20.35
N TYR A 374 8.52 -34.32 20.20
CA TYR A 374 8.17 -33.41 21.30
C TYR A 374 6.70 -33.52 21.73
N GLU A 375 5.78 -33.81 20.81
CA GLU A 375 4.42 -34.24 21.15
C GLU A 375 4.46 -35.52 22.01
N LYS A 376 5.19 -36.55 21.57
CA LYS A 376 5.35 -37.84 22.27
C LYS A 376 6.06 -37.69 23.64
N GLN A 377 6.92 -36.68 23.80
CA GLN A 377 7.57 -36.33 25.07
C GLN A 377 6.71 -35.46 26.01
N ASN A 378 5.49 -35.05 25.61
CA ASN A 378 4.64 -34.10 26.33
C ASN A 378 5.33 -32.77 26.64
N LYS A 379 6.18 -32.26 25.73
CA LYS A 379 6.85 -30.95 25.85
C LYS A 379 6.03 -29.76 25.31
N GLY A 380 4.82 -30.04 24.81
CA GLY A 380 3.85 -29.01 24.43
C GLY A 380 3.22 -28.29 25.62
N ARG A 381 2.82 -27.04 25.42
CA ARG A 381 2.16 -26.20 26.44
C ARG A 381 0.65 -26.18 26.36
N GLU A 382 0.11 -26.13 25.14
CA GLU A 382 -1.31 -26.29 24.84
C GLU A 382 -1.41 -27.23 23.64
N THR A 383 -2.41 -28.10 23.59
CA THR A 383 -2.75 -28.85 22.38
C THR A 383 -4.15 -28.48 21.95
N VAL A 384 -4.29 -28.03 20.71
CA VAL A 384 -5.54 -27.55 20.12
C VAL A 384 -5.93 -28.41 18.92
N ARG A 385 -7.18 -28.34 18.46
CA ARG A 385 -7.48 -28.74 17.08
C ARG A 385 -6.76 -27.79 16.12
N ALA A 386 -6.09 -28.32 15.10
CA ALA A 386 -5.38 -27.50 14.11
C ALA A 386 -6.32 -26.46 13.46
N GLN A 387 -7.59 -26.84 13.25
CA GLN A 387 -8.63 -25.96 12.73
C GLN A 387 -8.97 -24.77 13.65
N LYS A 388 -8.81 -24.86 14.99
CA LYS A 388 -8.96 -23.71 15.92
C LYS A 388 -8.00 -22.58 15.57
N LEU A 389 -6.74 -22.93 15.30
CA LEU A 389 -5.73 -21.96 14.87
C LEU A 389 -6.00 -21.49 13.44
N TRP A 390 -6.41 -22.40 12.53
CA TRP A 390 -6.80 -22.04 11.16
C TRP A 390 -7.87 -20.94 11.12
N TYR A 391 -8.98 -21.10 11.84
CA TYR A 391 -10.04 -20.08 11.87
C TYR A 391 -9.55 -18.72 12.39
N ALA A 392 -8.66 -18.68 13.39
CA ALA A 392 -8.07 -17.43 13.87
C ALA A 392 -7.17 -16.74 12.83
N ILE A 393 -6.47 -17.51 11.99
CA ILE A 393 -5.68 -16.99 10.86
C ILE A 393 -6.61 -16.35 9.82
N LEU A 394 -7.70 -17.03 9.44
CA LEU A 394 -8.67 -16.52 8.47
C LEU A 394 -9.42 -15.27 8.98
N GLU A 395 -9.74 -15.23 10.28
CA GLU A 395 -10.35 -14.07 10.94
C GLU A 395 -9.44 -12.85 10.87
N ALA A 396 -8.17 -12.99 11.27
CA ALA A 396 -7.18 -11.92 11.17
C ALA A 396 -7.02 -11.42 9.72
N GLN A 397 -6.98 -12.34 8.74
CA GLN A 397 -6.88 -11.99 7.31
C GLN A 397 -8.12 -11.25 6.80
N THR A 398 -9.30 -11.64 7.26
CA THR A 398 -10.57 -11.00 6.89
C THR A 398 -10.68 -9.59 7.48
N GLU A 399 -10.20 -9.37 8.71
CA GLU A 399 -10.20 -8.05 9.35
C GLU A 399 -9.09 -7.10 8.88
N THR A 400 -7.89 -7.62 8.57
CA THR A 400 -6.67 -6.80 8.44
C THR A 400 -5.89 -6.97 7.14
N GLY A 401 -6.19 -8.00 6.33
CA GLY A 401 -5.38 -8.42 5.19
C GLY A 401 -4.09 -9.17 5.54
N ASN A 402 -3.83 -9.42 6.84
CA ASN A 402 -2.66 -10.09 7.42
C ASN A 402 -3.11 -11.23 8.37
N PRO A 403 -2.27 -12.24 8.65
CA PRO A 403 -0.88 -12.38 8.22
C PRO A 403 -0.74 -12.83 6.76
N PHE A 404 0.44 -12.56 6.20
CA PHE A 404 0.92 -13.17 4.95
C PHE A 404 1.11 -14.67 5.14
N MET A 405 1.05 -15.46 4.06
CA MET A 405 1.11 -16.92 4.09
C MET A 405 2.27 -17.43 3.21
N LEU A 406 3.29 -18.01 3.85
CA LEU A 406 4.44 -18.62 3.17
C LEU A 406 4.66 -20.04 3.68
N TYR A 407 5.02 -20.95 2.80
CA TYR A 407 5.18 -22.38 3.09
C TYR A 407 6.65 -22.72 3.26
N LYS A 408 7.07 -22.89 4.52
CA LYS A 408 8.45 -23.14 4.97
C LYS A 408 9.14 -24.23 4.15
N ASP A 409 8.46 -25.33 3.93
CA ASP A 409 9.05 -26.51 3.30
C ASP A 409 9.13 -26.36 1.77
N ALA A 410 8.17 -25.68 1.14
CA ALA A 410 8.25 -25.32 -0.28
C ALA A 410 9.35 -24.28 -0.56
N CYS A 411 9.59 -23.36 0.38
CA CYS A 411 10.72 -22.43 0.36
C CYS A 411 12.07 -23.16 0.45
N ASN A 412 12.24 -24.04 1.45
CA ASN A 412 13.50 -24.72 1.72
C ASN A 412 13.83 -25.83 0.71
N ARG A 413 12.89 -26.74 0.41
CA ARG A 413 13.10 -27.82 -0.58
C ARG A 413 13.46 -27.27 -1.97
N LYS A 414 13.01 -26.05 -2.31
CA LYS A 414 13.12 -25.45 -3.66
C LYS A 414 13.89 -24.13 -3.68
N SER A 415 14.90 -23.97 -2.81
CA SER A 415 15.88 -22.88 -2.86
C SER A 415 17.26 -23.41 -3.26
N ASN A 416 17.98 -22.66 -4.10
CA ASN A 416 19.38 -22.94 -4.42
C ASN A 416 20.33 -22.66 -3.25
N GLN A 417 19.88 -21.95 -2.21
CA GLN A 417 20.64 -21.70 -0.99
C GLN A 417 20.47 -22.81 0.08
N LYS A 418 19.80 -23.94 -0.24
CA LYS A 418 19.56 -25.03 0.73
C LYS A 418 20.83 -25.65 1.34
N ASN A 419 21.99 -25.47 0.68
CA ASN A 419 23.30 -25.91 1.18
C ASN A 419 23.86 -25.05 2.33
N LEU A 420 23.22 -23.91 2.65
CA LEU A 420 23.61 -23.02 3.75
C LEU A 420 22.96 -23.40 5.08
N GLY A 421 21.87 -24.18 5.03
CA GLY A 421 21.00 -24.50 6.17
C GLY A 421 19.58 -23.95 5.99
N THR A 422 18.74 -24.16 7.00
CA THR A 422 17.31 -23.82 6.95
C THR A 422 17.06 -22.32 6.88
N ILE A 423 16.33 -21.90 5.84
CA ILE A 423 15.78 -20.55 5.65
C ILE A 423 14.56 -20.40 6.57
N ARG A 424 14.56 -19.33 7.38
CA ARG A 424 13.60 -19.12 8.48
C ARG A 424 12.54 -18.05 8.21
N SER A 425 12.68 -17.23 7.17
CA SER A 425 11.79 -16.11 6.89
C SER A 425 11.85 -15.68 5.43
N SER A 426 11.10 -14.63 5.10
CA SER A 426 11.17 -13.87 3.84
C SER A 426 11.28 -12.37 4.16
N ASN A 427 11.49 -11.51 3.16
CA ASN A 427 11.47 -10.05 3.32
C ASN A 427 10.09 -9.45 3.66
N LEU A 428 10.02 -8.11 3.73
CA LEU A 428 8.81 -7.29 3.88
C LEU A 428 7.70 -7.59 2.84
N CYS A 429 8.05 -7.95 1.60
CA CYS A 429 7.13 -8.04 0.48
C CYS A 429 6.84 -9.47 -0.01
N THR A 430 7.35 -10.49 0.69
CA THR A 430 7.09 -11.94 0.48
C THR A 430 7.62 -12.56 -0.82
N GLU A 431 8.54 -11.89 -1.52
CA GLU A 431 9.20 -12.40 -2.73
C GLU A 431 10.64 -12.91 -2.52
N ILE A 432 11.29 -12.59 -1.39
CA ILE A 432 12.72 -12.92 -1.16
C ILE A 432 12.86 -14.08 -0.17
N VAL A 433 13.56 -15.15 -0.59
CA VAL A 433 13.76 -16.39 0.17
C VAL A 433 15.25 -16.69 0.24
N GLU A 434 15.94 -15.88 1.05
CA GLU A 434 17.39 -15.90 1.26
C GLU A 434 17.74 -16.39 2.68
N TYR A 435 18.87 -17.09 2.82
CA TYR A 435 19.37 -17.59 4.10
C TYR A 435 19.79 -16.47 5.06
N THR A 436 19.63 -16.70 6.37
CA THR A 436 19.98 -15.76 7.44
C THR A 436 20.61 -16.49 8.63
N ALA A 437 21.45 -15.77 9.38
CA ALA A 437 22.09 -16.25 10.60
C ALA A 437 22.35 -15.08 11.57
N PRO A 438 22.70 -15.32 12.84
CA PRO A 438 23.07 -14.26 13.79
C PRO A 438 24.20 -13.33 13.32
N ASP A 439 25.05 -13.80 12.40
CA ASP A 439 26.15 -13.04 11.80
C ASP A 439 25.93 -12.69 10.30
N GLU A 440 24.77 -13.03 9.74
CA GLU A 440 24.40 -12.77 8.34
C GLU A 440 22.96 -12.26 8.17
N VAL A 441 22.88 -11.04 7.64
CA VAL A 441 21.64 -10.41 7.21
C VAL A 441 21.58 -10.55 5.69
N ALA A 442 20.57 -11.22 5.15
CA ALA A 442 20.39 -11.34 3.71
C ALA A 442 19.97 -10.00 3.09
N VAL A 443 20.29 -9.77 1.81
CA VAL A 443 20.26 -8.45 1.17
C VAL A 443 19.86 -8.56 -0.30
N CYS A 444 18.64 -8.14 -0.63
CA CYS A 444 18.17 -8.24 -2.01
C CYS A 444 18.34 -6.95 -2.84
N ASN A 445 18.85 -7.15 -4.05
CA ASN A 445 19.21 -6.14 -5.03
C ASN A 445 18.23 -6.26 -6.21
N LEU A 446 17.38 -5.25 -6.40
CA LEU A 446 16.11 -5.38 -7.13
C LEU A 446 16.04 -4.54 -8.43
N ALA A 447 15.49 -5.14 -9.49
CA ALA A 447 15.09 -4.46 -10.73
C ALA A 447 13.90 -5.14 -11.40
N SER A 448 13.14 -4.39 -12.20
CA SER A 448 11.92 -4.88 -12.88
C SER A 448 11.97 -4.64 -14.38
N LEU A 449 11.73 -5.69 -15.17
CA LEU A 449 11.59 -5.67 -16.63
C LEU A 449 10.19 -5.15 -17.01
N ALA A 450 10.10 -4.26 -18.00
CA ALA A 450 8.82 -3.72 -18.48
C ALA A 450 8.30 -4.54 -19.66
N LEU A 451 7.41 -5.49 -19.38
CA LEU A 451 6.92 -6.46 -20.37
C LEU A 451 6.28 -5.82 -21.62
N PRO A 452 5.57 -4.67 -21.56
CA PRO A 452 5.01 -4.00 -22.75
C PRO A 452 6.06 -3.45 -23.73
N SER A 453 7.31 -3.29 -23.29
CA SER A 453 8.42 -2.80 -24.12
C SER A 453 8.99 -3.90 -25.05
N PHE A 454 8.58 -5.16 -24.86
CA PHE A 454 8.97 -6.31 -25.68
C PHE A 454 7.85 -6.79 -26.62
N VAL A 455 6.74 -6.04 -26.74
CA VAL A 455 5.65 -6.34 -27.68
C VAL A 455 5.88 -5.60 -29.01
N ASP A 456 5.93 -6.33 -30.12
CA ASP A 456 5.82 -5.72 -31.45
C ASP A 456 4.35 -5.45 -31.76
N TYR A 457 3.93 -4.21 -31.54
CA TYR A 457 2.58 -3.71 -31.79
C TYR A 457 2.12 -3.77 -33.26
N LYS A 458 3.04 -3.95 -34.23
CA LYS A 458 2.73 -4.10 -35.66
C LYS A 458 2.50 -5.56 -36.04
N ARG A 459 3.26 -6.48 -35.43
CA ARG A 459 3.14 -7.93 -35.66
C ARG A 459 2.08 -8.59 -34.77
N GLY A 460 1.85 -8.05 -33.57
CA GLY A 460 1.03 -8.68 -32.53
C GLY A 460 1.75 -9.86 -31.87
N GLU A 461 3.07 -9.72 -31.67
CA GLU A 461 3.98 -10.77 -31.20
C GLU A 461 4.86 -10.27 -30.04
N PHE A 462 5.44 -11.19 -29.28
CA PHE A 462 6.32 -10.89 -28.13
C PHE A 462 7.77 -11.28 -28.44
N ASP A 463 8.71 -10.35 -28.28
CA ASP A 463 10.13 -10.56 -28.57
C ASP A 463 10.89 -11.15 -27.37
N PHE A 464 10.87 -12.48 -27.29
CA PHE A 464 11.64 -13.24 -26.31
C PHE A 464 13.16 -13.06 -26.48
N LYS A 465 13.67 -12.75 -27.68
CA LYS A 465 15.12 -12.54 -27.88
C LYS A 465 15.56 -11.21 -27.27
N LYS A 466 14.77 -10.15 -27.45
CA LYS A 466 15.06 -8.86 -26.80
C LYS A 466 14.83 -8.92 -25.29
N LEU A 467 13.85 -9.70 -24.81
CA LEU A 467 13.69 -9.99 -23.38
C LEU A 467 14.92 -10.70 -22.80
N HIS A 468 15.46 -11.71 -23.49
CA HIS A 468 16.68 -12.41 -23.10
C HIS A 468 17.88 -11.46 -23.04
N GLU A 469 18.13 -10.71 -24.10
CA GLU A 469 19.22 -9.73 -24.20
C GLU A 469 19.19 -8.70 -23.06
N VAL A 470 18.05 -8.04 -22.83
CA VAL A 470 17.92 -7.02 -21.77
C VAL A 470 18.05 -7.66 -20.38
N THR A 471 17.52 -8.87 -20.18
CA THR A 471 17.67 -9.59 -18.90
C THR A 471 19.14 -9.82 -18.55
N GLN A 472 20.00 -10.14 -19.53
CA GLN A 472 21.44 -10.28 -19.29
C GLN A 472 22.08 -8.97 -18.80
N VAL A 473 21.69 -7.81 -19.38
CA VAL A 473 22.13 -6.47 -18.93
C VAL A 473 21.72 -6.24 -17.48
N VAL A 474 20.46 -6.52 -17.14
CA VAL A 474 19.94 -6.32 -15.77
C VAL A 474 20.67 -7.23 -14.76
N THR A 475 21.01 -8.48 -15.12
CA THR A 475 21.84 -9.36 -14.29
C THR A 475 23.23 -8.77 -14.04
N ARG A 476 23.91 -8.25 -15.08
CA ARG A 476 25.22 -7.57 -14.92
C ARG A 476 25.10 -6.38 -13.97
N ASN A 477 24.10 -5.53 -14.15
CA ASN A 477 23.86 -4.35 -13.33
C ASN A 477 23.57 -4.69 -11.87
N LEU A 478 22.70 -5.67 -11.62
CA LEU A 478 22.38 -6.12 -10.25
C LEU A 478 23.59 -6.78 -9.58
N ASN A 479 24.40 -7.55 -10.32
CA ASN A 479 25.66 -8.10 -9.81
C ASN A 479 26.70 -7.00 -9.50
N LYS A 480 26.75 -5.91 -10.28
CA LYS A 480 27.60 -4.74 -10.01
C LYS A 480 27.14 -3.95 -8.79
N ILE A 481 25.82 -3.80 -8.58
CA ILE A 481 25.27 -3.16 -7.38
C ILE A 481 25.78 -3.80 -6.08
N ILE A 482 26.00 -5.11 -6.04
CA ILE A 482 26.59 -5.81 -4.88
C ILE A 482 27.97 -5.23 -4.50
N GLU A 483 28.78 -4.83 -5.48
CA GLU A 483 30.14 -4.32 -5.29
C GLU A 483 30.16 -2.84 -4.88
N VAL A 484 29.28 -2.01 -5.47
CA VAL A 484 29.23 -0.55 -5.22
C VAL A 484 28.25 -0.12 -4.11
N ASN A 485 27.42 -1.03 -3.57
CA ASN A 485 26.44 -0.71 -2.52
C ASN A 485 27.09 -0.35 -1.16
N HIS A 486 26.57 0.69 -0.53
CA HIS A 486 26.86 1.00 0.87
C HIS A 486 25.97 0.18 1.81
N TYR A 487 26.58 -0.74 2.57
CA TYR A 487 25.88 -1.60 3.52
C TYR A 487 25.74 -0.93 4.89
N PRO A 488 24.53 -0.87 5.50
CA PRO A 488 24.32 -0.21 6.78
C PRO A 488 24.84 -0.99 8.00
N VAL A 489 25.12 -2.29 7.83
CA VAL A 489 25.68 -3.22 8.84
C VAL A 489 26.60 -4.23 8.15
N GLU A 490 27.58 -4.79 8.88
CA GLU A 490 28.61 -5.67 8.27
C GLU A 490 28.09 -7.08 7.99
N GLU A 491 27.13 -7.58 8.78
CA GLU A 491 26.42 -8.85 8.53
C GLU A 491 25.71 -8.84 7.16
N ALA A 492 25.24 -7.67 6.72
CA ALA A 492 24.62 -7.46 5.41
C ALA A 492 25.66 -7.47 4.27
N ARG A 493 26.83 -6.86 4.51
CA ARG A 493 27.96 -6.94 3.57
C ARG A 493 28.44 -8.38 3.41
N ARG A 494 28.63 -9.08 4.52
CA ARG A 494 29.09 -10.48 4.59
C ARG A 494 28.22 -11.41 3.75
N SER A 495 26.91 -11.40 3.99
CA SER A 495 26.00 -12.31 3.29
C SER A 495 25.94 -12.02 1.78
N ASN A 496 25.82 -10.75 1.39
CA ASN A 496 25.75 -10.40 -0.03
C ASN A 496 27.06 -10.69 -0.78
N PHE A 497 28.24 -10.51 -0.15
CA PHE A 497 29.52 -10.90 -0.78
C PHE A 497 29.76 -12.42 -0.80
N ARG A 498 29.21 -13.19 0.15
CA ARG A 498 29.29 -14.68 0.13
C ARG A 498 28.42 -15.31 -0.95
N HIS A 499 27.16 -14.86 -1.05
CA HIS A 499 26.10 -15.56 -1.78
C HIS A 499 25.64 -14.82 -3.04
N ARG A 500 25.89 -13.51 -3.10
CA ARG A 500 25.59 -12.62 -4.23
C ARG A 500 24.17 -12.73 -4.82
N PRO A 501 23.09 -12.84 -4.01
CA PRO A 501 21.74 -12.92 -4.54
C PRO A 501 21.30 -11.62 -5.22
N ILE A 502 20.49 -11.77 -6.25
CA ILE A 502 19.76 -10.68 -6.91
C ILE A 502 18.28 -11.07 -7.03
N GLY A 503 17.41 -10.08 -7.24
CA GLY A 503 15.97 -10.29 -7.36
C GLY A 503 15.42 -9.54 -8.56
N MET A 504 15.36 -10.21 -9.71
CA MET A 504 14.76 -9.65 -10.92
C MET A 504 13.26 -9.96 -10.99
N GLY A 505 12.47 -8.94 -11.26
CA GLY A 505 11.03 -9.02 -11.39
C GLY A 505 10.53 -8.49 -12.73
N VAL A 506 9.22 -8.38 -12.85
CA VAL A 506 8.52 -7.84 -14.03
C VAL A 506 7.59 -6.70 -13.64
N GLN A 507 7.05 -5.99 -14.62
CA GLN A 507 5.90 -5.10 -14.49
C GLN A 507 5.14 -5.00 -15.80
N GLY A 508 3.85 -4.66 -15.72
CA GLY A 508 2.98 -4.55 -16.89
C GLY A 508 2.65 -5.88 -17.57
N LEU A 509 2.53 -6.98 -16.82
CA LEU A 509 2.06 -8.25 -17.41
C LEU A 509 0.64 -8.10 -17.99
N ALA A 510 -0.26 -7.43 -17.28
CA ALA A 510 -1.59 -7.10 -17.78
C ALA A 510 -1.53 -6.21 -19.04
N ASP A 511 -0.70 -5.16 -19.05
CA ASP A 511 -0.50 -4.32 -20.23
C ASP A 511 0.01 -5.12 -21.44
N ALA A 512 0.95 -6.05 -21.26
CA ALA A 512 1.45 -6.91 -22.32
C ALA A 512 0.37 -7.87 -22.86
N PHE A 513 -0.48 -8.42 -21.98
CA PHE A 513 -1.64 -9.21 -22.39
C PHE A 513 -2.67 -8.36 -23.16
N LEU A 514 -2.98 -7.15 -22.69
CA LEU A 514 -3.91 -6.24 -23.36
C LEU A 514 -3.40 -5.78 -24.74
N ALA A 515 -2.10 -5.47 -24.85
CA ALA A 515 -1.44 -5.16 -26.11
C ALA A 515 -1.53 -6.30 -27.13
N LEU A 516 -1.39 -7.56 -26.67
CA LEU A 516 -1.51 -8.77 -27.48
C LEU A 516 -2.97 -9.27 -27.64
N ARG A 517 -3.95 -8.54 -27.10
CA ARG A 517 -5.39 -8.87 -27.11
C ARG A 517 -5.73 -10.21 -26.44
N LEU A 518 -4.98 -10.58 -25.40
CA LEU A 518 -5.14 -11.81 -24.64
C LEU A 518 -5.92 -11.56 -23.33
N PRO A 519 -7.10 -12.16 -23.11
CA PRO A 519 -7.75 -12.18 -21.80
C PRO A 519 -6.84 -12.84 -20.75
N PHE A 520 -6.79 -12.29 -19.53
CA PHE A 520 -5.85 -12.77 -18.50
C PHE A 520 -6.02 -14.27 -18.17
N GLU A 521 -7.24 -14.79 -18.23
CA GLU A 521 -7.54 -16.19 -17.91
C GLU A 521 -7.23 -17.18 -19.06
N SER A 522 -6.99 -16.67 -20.28
CA SER A 522 -6.82 -17.47 -21.50
C SER A 522 -5.64 -18.46 -21.43
N ASN A 523 -5.67 -19.51 -22.26
CA ASN A 523 -4.57 -20.47 -22.33
C ASN A 523 -3.34 -19.87 -23.04
N GLU A 524 -3.57 -18.89 -23.90
CA GLU A 524 -2.59 -18.07 -24.59
C GLU A 524 -1.84 -17.18 -23.60
N ALA A 525 -2.56 -16.49 -22.70
CA ALA A 525 -1.95 -15.75 -21.58
C ALA A 525 -1.22 -16.68 -20.61
N LYS A 526 -1.75 -17.88 -20.34
CA LYS A 526 -1.06 -18.92 -19.55
C LYS A 526 0.27 -19.34 -20.19
N LYS A 527 0.27 -19.64 -21.49
CA LYS A 527 1.49 -20.01 -22.23
C LYS A 527 2.50 -18.86 -22.27
N LEU A 528 2.05 -17.63 -22.52
CA LEU A 528 2.92 -16.45 -22.53
C LEU A 528 3.53 -16.17 -21.15
N ASN A 529 2.77 -16.35 -20.06
CA ASN A 529 3.29 -16.30 -18.68
C ASN A 529 4.44 -17.29 -18.47
N ILE A 530 4.28 -18.55 -18.90
CA ILE A 530 5.37 -19.55 -18.85
C ILE A 530 6.59 -19.07 -19.65
N GLN A 531 6.40 -18.75 -20.93
CA GLN A 531 7.51 -18.40 -21.85
C GLN A 531 8.26 -17.13 -21.44
N ILE A 532 7.59 -16.13 -20.84
CA ILE A 532 8.24 -14.93 -20.29
C ILE A 532 9.17 -15.30 -19.13
N PHE A 533 8.68 -16.01 -18.12
CA PHE A 533 9.49 -16.33 -16.93
C PHE A 533 10.58 -17.37 -17.24
N GLU A 534 10.32 -18.33 -18.13
CA GLU A 534 11.33 -19.23 -18.68
C GLU A 534 12.47 -18.46 -19.35
N THR A 535 12.14 -17.49 -20.22
CA THR A 535 13.12 -16.63 -20.90
C THR A 535 13.96 -15.82 -19.93
N ILE A 536 13.33 -15.24 -18.91
CA ILE A 536 14.02 -14.42 -17.90
C ILE A 536 14.98 -15.29 -17.07
N TYR A 537 14.55 -16.47 -16.62
CA TYR A 537 15.43 -17.37 -15.85
C TYR A 537 16.60 -17.90 -16.70
N HIS A 538 16.34 -18.29 -17.95
CA HIS A 538 17.37 -18.74 -18.90
C HIS A 538 18.43 -17.66 -19.14
N ALA A 539 17.99 -16.41 -19.39
CA ALA A 539 18.87 -15.27 -19.62
C ALA A 539 19.67 -14.85 -18.37
N ALA A 540 19.04 -14.87 -17.20
CA ALA A 540 19.70 -14.53 -15.95
C ALA A 540 20.78 -15.55 -15.57
N LEU A 541 20.50 -16.85 -15.75
CA LEU A 541 21.49 -17.92 -15.58
C LEU A 541 22.62 -17.82 -16.61
N THR A 542 22.31 -17.55 -17.89
CA THR A 542 23.32 -17.33 -18.95
C THR A 542 24.30 -16.24 -18.53
N SER A 543 23.80 -15.03 -18.24
CA SER A 543 24.64 -13.90 -17.81
C SER A 543 25.40 -14.18 -16.51
N SER A 544 24.78 -14.87 -15.54
CA SER A 544 25.47 -15.23 -14.29
C SER A 544 26.58 -16.28 -14.50
N CYS A 545 26.43 -17.16 -15.50
CA CYS A 545 27.46 -18.12 -15.92
C CYS A 545 28.61 -17.41 -16.67
N ASP A 546 28.29 -16.49 -17.57
CA ASP A 546 29.30 -15.70 -18.29
C ASP A 546 30.16 -14.86 -17.32
N ILE A 547 29.54 -14.21 -16.32
CA ILE A 547 30.30 -13.49 -15.27
C ILE A 547 31.11 -14.46 -14.38
N ALA A 548 30.65 -15.71 -14.19
CA ALA A 548 31.41 -16.71 -13.42
C ALA A 548 32.64 -17.21 -14.18
N LYS A 549 32.56 -17.32 -15.51
CA LYS A 549 33.71 -17.62 -16.39
C LYS A 549 34.82 -16.55 -16.25
N GLU A 550 34.45 -15.29 -16.07
CA GLU A 550 35.38 -14.17 -15.94
C GLU A 550 35.91 -13.97 -14.51
N LEU A 551 35.05 -14.08 -13.49
CA LEU A 551 35.35 -13.65 -12.11
C LEU A 551 35.30 -14.78 -11.07
N GLY A 552 35.04 -16.02 -11.50
CA GLY A 552 34.71 -17.17 -10.66
C GLY A 552 33.25 -17.19 -10.15
N PRO A 553 32.74 -18.35 -9.72
CA PRO A 553 31.41 -18.44 -9.09
C PRO A 553 31.35 -17.73 -7.72
N TYR A 554 30.17 -17.67 -7.09
CA TYR A 554 30.06 -17.15 -5.72
C TYR A 554 30.67 -18.11 -4.68
N LYS A 555 31.06 -17.57 -3.51
CA LYS A 555 31.90 -18.28 -2.51
C LYS A 555 31.29 -19.58 -1.96
N THR A 556 29.99 -19.76 -2.06
CA THR A 556 29.27 -20.97 -1.59
C THR A 556 28.50 -21.67 -2.70
N TYR A 557 29.01 -21.60 -3.93
CA TYR A 557 28.48 -22.32 -5.10
C TYR A 557 28.60 -23.84 -4.91
N GLU A 558 29.74 -24.32 -4.40
CA GLU A 558 29.96 -25.75 -4.15
C GLU A 558 28.91 -26.35 -3.21
N GLY A 559 28.35 -27.49 -3.61
CA GLY A 559 27.28 -28.19 -2.88
C GLY A 559 25.88 -27.58 -3.04
N SER A 560 25.73 -26.45 -3.77
CA SER A 560 24.40 -25.93 -4.13
C SER A 560 23.74 -26.80 -5.22
N PRO A 561 22.39 -26.84 -5.31
CA PRO A 561 21.69 -27.53 -6.40
C PRO A 561 22.19 -27.18 -7.82
N VAL A 562 22.49 -25.91 -8.12
CA VAL A 562 23.02 -25.55 -9.46
C VAL A 562 24.40 -26.17 -9.73
N SER A 563 25.26 -26.34 -8.71
CA SER A 563 26.53 -27.08 -8.84
C SER A 563 26.35 -28.58 -9.10
N GLN A 564 25.14 -29.10 -8.90
CA GLN A 564 24.75 -30.49 -9.18
C GLN A 564 23.94 -30.60 -10.48
N GLY A 565 23.83 -29.53 -11.28
CA GLY A 565 23.02 -29.48 -12.51
C GLY A 565 21.50 -29.38 -12.27
N ILE A 566 21.08 -29.11 -11.03
CA ILE A 566 19.68 -28.98 -10.61
C ILE A 566 19.29 -27.50 -10.64
N LEU A 567 18.54 -27.10 -11.66
CA LEU A 567 17.96 -25.77 -11.80
C LEU A 567 16.57 -25.72 -11.16
N GLN A 568 15.94 -24.54 -11.14
CA GLN A 568 14.72 -24.35 -10.37
C GLN A 568 13.56 -25.23 -10.82
N TYR A 569 13.35 -25.42 -12.13
CA TYR A 569 12.21 -26.22 -12.63
C TYR A 569 12.37 -27.71 -12.31
N ASP A 570 13.61 -28.21 -12.21
CA ASP A 570 13.89 -29.59 -11.75
C ASP A 570 13.39 -29.77 -10.30
N MET A 571 13.50 -28.74 -9.46
CA MET A 571 12.98 -28.75 -8.08
C MET A 571 11.44 -28.61 -8.00
N TRP A 572 10.74 -28.45 -9.12
CA TRP A 572 9.28 -28.44 -9.23
C TRP A 572 8.73 -29.63 -10.05
N ASP A 573 9.59 -30.56 -10.48
CA ASP A 573 9.25 -31.65 -11.41
C ASP A 573 8.66 -31.16 -12.75
N VAL A 574 9.05 -29.95 -13.19
CA VAL A 574 8.55 -29.30 -14.42
C VAL A 574 9.57 -29.43 -15.55
N THR A 575 9.13 -29.92 -16.70
CA THR A 575 9.90 -29.82 -17.96
C THR A 575 9.65 -28.45 -18.60
N PRO A 576 10.70 -27.67 -18.97
CA PRO A 576 10.56 -26.41 -19.71
C PRO A 576 9.98 -26.57 -21.12
N THR A 577 9.75 -25.45 -21.82
CA THR A 577 9.35 -25.49 -23.25
C THR A 577 10.56 -25.66 -24.17
N ASP A 578 10.30 -25.82 -25.47
CA ASP A 578 11.29 -25.89 -26.55
C ASP A 578 11.85 -24.51 -26.96
N LEU A 579 11.57 -23.45 -26.19
CA LEU A 579 11.94 -22.07 -26.52
C LEU A 579 13.45 -21.79 -26.33
N TRP A 580 14.11 -22.50 -25.40
CA TRP A 580 15.52 -22.28 -25.05
C TRP A 580 16.27 -23.60 -24.81
N ASP A 581 17.56 -23.63 -25.19
CA ASP A 581 18.42 -24.79 -25.00
C ASP A 581 18.98 -24.88 -23.58
N TRP A 582 18.17 -25.46 -22.71
CA TRP A 582 18.52 -25.75 -21.33
C TRP A 582 19.64 -26.77 -21.16
N ALA A 583 19.92 -27.64 -22.13
CA ALA A 583 20.98 -28.64 -22.05
C ALA A 583 22.35 -27.97 -22.21
N SER A 584 22.54 -27.19 -23.28
CA SER A 584 23.76 -26.40 -23.50
C SER A 584 24.02 -25.39 -22.37
N LEU A 585 22.97 -24.90 -21.69
CA LEU A 585 23.15 -24.04 -20.51
C LEU A 585 23.61 -24.84 -19.27
N LYS A 586 23.03 -26.02 -19.00
CA LYS A 586 23.49 -26.89 -17.90
C LYS A 586 24.94 -27.34 -18.08
N GLU A 587 25.38 -27.63 -19.30
CA GLU A 587 26.78 -27.96 -19.60
C GLU A 587 27.73 -26.79 -19.27
N LYS A 588 27.40 -25.57 -19.68
CA LYS A 588 28.19 -24.37 -19.34
C LYS A 588 28.25 -24.09 -17.84
N ILE A 589 27.14 -24.29 -17.13
CA ILE A 589 27.09 -24.14 -15.66
C ILE A 589 27.96 -25.20 -14.98
N ALA A 590 28.03 -26.43 -15.51
CA ALA A 590 28.95 -27.45 -15.01
C ALA A 590 30.44 -27.10 -15.28
N GLU A 591 30.75 -26.38 -16.36
CA GLU A 591 32.12 -25.95 -16.70
C GLU A 591 32.59 -24.70 -15.91
N HIS A 592 31.73 -23.68 -15.74
CA HIS A 592 32.11 -22.35 -15.22
C HIS A 592 31.42 -21.94 -13.91
N GLY A 593 30.36 -22.64 -13.51
CA GLY A 593 29.47 -22.24 -12.42
C GLY A 593 28.61 -21.01 -12.73
N VAL A 594 28.08 -20.37 -11.68
CA VAL A 594 27.32 -19.11 -11.77
C VAL A 594 27.75 -18.12 -10.68
N ARG A 595 27.64 -16.82 -10.97
CA ARG A 595 28.12 -15.72 -10.10
C ARG A 595 27.16 -15.36 -8.97
N ASN A 596 25.89 -15.76 -9.09
CA ASN A 596 24.82 -15.37 -8.17
C ASN A 596 24.06 -16.62 -7.69
N SER A 597 23.79 -16.73 -6.38
CA SER A 597 23.07 -17.88 -5.82
C SER A 597 21.58 -17.91 -6.14
N LEU A 598 20.97 -16.74 -6.34
CA LEU A 598 19.56 -16.53 -6.64
C LEU A 598 19.43 -15.34 -7.59
N LEU A 599 18.41 -15.37 -8.46
CA LEU A 599 18.30 -14.47 -9.62
C LEU A 599 16.94 -13.78 -9.74
N ILE A 600 15.84 -14.48 -9.50
CA ILE A 600 14.50 -14.06 -9.94
C ILE A 600 13.56 -13.95 -8.74
N ALA A 601 13.03 -12.74 -8.50
CA ALA A 601 12.08 -12.43 -7.44
C ALA A 601 11.09 -11.33 -7.86
N PRO A 602 9.88 -11.68 -8.34
CA PRO A 602 8.89 -10.69 -8.76
C PRO A 602 8.25 -9.94 -7.58
N MET A 603 8.78 -8.73 -7.32
CA MET A 603 8.41 -7.80 -6.24
C MET A 603 7.19 -6.92 -6.57
N PRO A 604 6.58 -6.20 -5.59
CA PRO A 604 5.53 -5.23 -5.87
C PRO A 604 6.12 -3.95 -6.47
N THR A 605 5.60 -3.49 -7.61
CA THR A 605 6.22 -2.40 -8.38
C THR A 605 5.55 -1.03 -8.23
N ALA A 606 4.59 -0.85 -7.32
CA ALA A 606 3.78 0.36 -7.08
C ALA A 606 4.39 1.71 -7.47
N SER A 607 5.62 2.00 -7.05
CA SER A 607 6.31 3.25 -7.43
C SER A 607 6.94 3.21 -8.83
N THR A 608 7.59 2.12 -9.21
CA THR A 608 8.36 2.00 -10.46
C THR A 608 7.48 1.76 -11.68
N SER A 609 6.39 0.99 -11.56
CA SER A 609 5.41 0.85 -12.64
C SER A 609 4.56 2.11 -12.82
N GLN A 610 4.24 2.85 -11.74
CA GLN A 610 3.69 4.21 -11.87
C GLN A 610 4.62 5.15 -12.65
N ILE A 611 5.94 5.07 -12.44
CA ILE A 611 6.91 5.89 -13.18
C ILE A 611 6.91 5.55 -14.67
N LEU A 612 6.98 4.27 -15.04
CA LEU A 612 7.02 3.87 -16.45
C LEU A 612 5.66 4.04 -17.16
N GLY A 613 4.54 3.89 -16.44
CA GLY A 613 3.16 4.01 -16.94
C GLY A 613 2.41 2.68 -17.07
N ASN A 614 2.86 1.64 -16.37
CA ASN A 614 2.39 0.25 -16.46
C ASN A 614 1.57 -0.16 -15.21
N ASN A 615 0.80 -1.25 -15.30
CA ASN A 615 0.19 -1.93 -14.14
C ASN A 615 1.25 -2.60 -13.25
N GLU A 616 0.87 -2.94 -12.01
CA GLU A 616 1.80 -3.52 -11.03
C GLU A 616 2.19 -4.97 -11.33
N CYS A 617 3.50 -5.23 -11.34
CA CYS A 617 4.13 -6.54 -11.43
C CYS A 617 3.46 -7.52 -12.42
N PHE A 618 2.99 -8.67 -11.90
CA PHE A 618 2.23 -9.69 -12.62
C PHE A 618 0.71 -9.62 -12.34
N GLU A 619 0.20 -8.54 -11.75
CA GLU A 619 -1.21 -8.43 -11.35
C GLU A 619 -2.12 -8.09 -12.56
N PRO A 620 -3.39 -8.56 -12.56
CA PRO A 620 -4.44 -7.99 -13.40
C PRO A 620 -4.76 -6.54 -13.01
N TYR A 621 -5.53 -5.83 -13.84
CA TYR A 621 -6.08 -4.53 -13.45
C TYR A 621 -7.07 -4.69 -12.29
N THR A 622 -6.84 -3.95 -11.20
CA THR A 622 -7.72 -3.96 -10.02
C THR A 622 -9.05 -3.24 -10.27
N SER A 623 -9.09 -2.32 -11.23
CA SER A 623 -10.27 -1.63 -11.74
C SER A 623 -9.97 -0.99 -13.10
N ASN A 624 -10.95 -0.89 -14.00
CA ASN A 624 -10.81 -0.10 -15.23
C ASN A 624 -11.06 1.40 -15.06
N ILE A 625 -11.59 1.86 -13.91
CA ILE A 625 -11.54 3.27 -13.53
C ILE A 625 -11.24 3.42 -12.03
N TYR A 626 -10.24 4.23 -11.71
CA TYR A 626 -9.79 4.42 -10.33
C TYR A 626 -9.48 5.88 -10.06
N SER A 627 -9.55 6.25 -8.78
CA SER A 627 -9.27 7.62 -8.33
C SER A 627 -7.83 7.75 -7.86
N ARG A 628 -7.09 8.75 -8.37
CA ARG A 628 -5.68 8.99 -8.05
C ARG A 628 -5.50 10.35 -7.38
N ARG A 629 -5.09 10.33 -6.11
CA ARG A 629 -4.77 11.56 -5.35
C ARG A 629 -3.34 12.01 -5.62
N VAL A 630 -3.18 13.29 -5.95
CA VAL A 630 -1.91 14.01 -6.04
C VAL A 630 -2.03 15.34 -5.28
N LEU A 631 -0.94 16.12 -5.17
CA LEU A 631 -0.96 17.40 -4.45
C LEU A 631 -1.93 18.43 -5.06
N ALA A 632 -2.24 18.31 -6.36
CA ALA A 632 -3.18 19.15 -7.10
C ALA A 632 -4.66 18.72 -7.00
N GLY A 633 -4.97 17.65 -6.27
CA GLY A 633 -6.34 17.15 -6.11
C GLY A 633 -6.51 15.66 -6.42
N GLU A 634 -7.74 15.28 -6.74
CA GLU A 634 -8.15 13.89 -6.95
C GLU A 634 -8.65 13.72 -8.39
N PHE A 635 -7.96 12.85 -9.15
CA PHE A 635 -8.14 12.68 -10.59
C PHE A 635 -8.72 11.30 -10.88
N GLN A 636 -9.81 11.24 -11.66
CA GLN A 636 -10.28 9.97 -12.23
C GLN A 636 -9.33 9.53 -13.35
N VAL A 637 -8.86 8.28 -13.27
CA VAL A 637 -7.99 7.65 -14.26
C VAL A 637 -8.70 6.42 -14.80
N VAL A 638 -8.94 6.40 -16.11
CA VAL A 638 -9.45 5.23 -16.84
C VAL A 638 -8.26 4.37 -17.26
N ASN A 639 -8.45 3.05 -17.32
CA ASN A 639 -7.51 2.14 -17.99
C ASN A 639 -7.27 2.64 -19.43
N PRO A 640 -6.03 3.04 -19.82
CA PRO A 640 -5.79 3.69 -21.10
C PRO A 640 -6.07 2.77 -22.29
N TRP A 641 -5.88 1.46 -22.12
CA TRP A 641 -6.19 0.45 -23.13
C TRP A 641 -7.69 0.38 -23.40
N LEU A 642 -8.51 0.26 -22.35
CA LEU A 642 -9.98 0.26 -22.48
C LEU A 642 -10.51 1.58 -23.03
N LEU A 643 -9.98 2.70 -22.54
CA LEU A 643 -10.41 4.04 -22.97
C LEU A 643 -10.18 4.21 -24.47
N LYS A 644 -9.02 3.80 -24.98
CA LYS A 644 -8.75 3.81 -26.43
C LYS A 644 -9.73 2.89 -27.19
N ASP A 645 -9.91 1.65 -26.74
CA ASP A 645 -10.85 0.70 -27.36
C ASP A 645 -12.28 1.28 -27.48
N LEU A 646 -12.76 1.95 -26.42
CA LEU A 646 -14.09 2.57 -26.40
C LEU A 646 -14.17 3.83 -27.29
N VAL A 647 -13.10 4.59 -27.44
CA VAL A 647 -13.02 5.71 -28.41
C VAL A 647 -13.01 5.18 -29.85
N ASP A 648 -12.14 4.21 -30.16
CA ASP A 648 -12.02 3.59 -31.48
C ASP A 648 -13.36 2.92 -31.92
N MET A 649 -14.10 2.32 -30.99
CA MET A 649 -15.46 1.79 -31.24
C MET A 649 -16.56 2.86 -31.34
N GLY A 650 -16.31 4.11 -30.98
CA GLY A 650 -17.33 5.16 -30.89
C GLY A 650 -18.32 5.00 -29.73
N LEU A 651 -17.91 4.28 -28.67
CA LEU A 651 -18.69 4.01 -27.46
C LEU A 651 -18.37 4.95 -26.28
N TRP A 652 -17.25 5.68 -26.31
CA TRP A 652 -16.85 6.55 -25.21
C TRP A 652 -17.75 7.78 -25.09
N SER A 653 -18.33 7.97 -23.91
CA SER A 653 -19.22 9.09 -23.57
C SER A 653 -19.18 9.35 -22.07
N GLU A 654 -19.65 10.52 -21.61
CA GLU A 654 -19.81 10.78 -20.17
C GLU A 654 -20.87 9.84 -19.53
N ASN A 655 -21.85 9.34 -20.30
CA ASN A 655 -22.78 8.30 -19.84
C ASN A 655 -22.05 6.95 -19.65
N MET A 656 -21.25 6.53 -20.63
CA MET A 656 -20.41 5.33 -20.55
C MET A 656 -19.45 5.38 -19.35
N LYS A 657 -18.74 6.50 -19.18
CA LYS A 657 -17.90 6.79 -18.01
C LYS A 657 -18.67 6.68 -16.70
N ASN A 658 -19.84 7.32 -16.59
CA ASN A 658 -20.68 7.25 -15.39
C ASN A 658 -21.20 5.84 -15.09
N ARG A 659 -21.53 5.05 -16.13
CA ARG A 659 -21.91 3.62 -16.01
C ARG A 659 -20.75 2.78 -15.48
N ILE A 660 -19.54 2.95 -16.01
CA ILE A 660 -18.33 2.24 -15.54
C ILE A 660 -18.00 2.64 -14.09
N ILE A 661 -18.18 3.90 -13.71
CA ILE A 661 -18.02 4.35 -12.31
C ILE A 661 -19.06 3.67 -11.40
N ALA A 662 -20.34 3.69 -11.77
CA ALA A 662 -21.43 3.04 -11.04
C ALA A 662 -21.23 1.53 -10.86
N ASP A 663 -20.74 0.84 -11.90
CA ASP A 663 -20.42 -0.59 -11.87
C ASP A 663 -19.08 -0.91 -11.16
N GLY A 664 -18.39 0.10 -10.62
CA GLY A 664 -17.17 -0.06 -9.82
C GLY A 664 -15.89 -0.31 -10.63
N GLY A 665 -15.89 0.06 -11.91
CA GLY A 665 -14.81 -0.21 -12.86
C GLY A 665 -14.94 -1.54 -13.62
N SER A 666 -16.03 -2.29 -13.39
CA SER A 666 -16.45 -3.37 -14.28
C SER A 666 -17.04 -2.81 -15.57
N ILE A 667 -16.93 -3.57 -16.66
CA ILE A 667 -17.68 -3.34 -17.91
C ILE A 667 -18.62 -4.49 -18.27
N ALA A 668 -18.63 -5.57 -17.48
CA ALA A 668 -19.30 -6.82 -17.83
C ALA A 668 -20.82 -6.68 -17.99
N ARG A 669 -21.45 -5.82 -17.18
CA ARG A 669 -22.90 -5.55 -17.21
C ARG A 669 -23.34 -4.54 -18.27
N ILE A 670 -22.41 -3.89 -18.98
CA ILE A 670 -22.74 -2.84 -19.95
C ILE A 670 -23.13 -3.50 -21.28
N PRO A 671 -24.39 -3.35 -21.77
CA PRO A 671 -24.88 -4.16 -22.90
C PRO A 671 -24.25 -3.77 -24.25
N ASN A 672 -23.89 -2.50 -24.45
CA ASN A 672 -23.36 -1.99 -25.72
C ASN A 672 -21.90 -2.39 -26.00
N ILE A 673 -21.19 -2.98 -25.04
CA ILE A 673 -19.79 -3.38 -25.18
C ILE A 673 -19.71 -4.85 -25.67
N PRO A 674 -18.90 -5.16 -26.70
CA PRO A 674 -18.73 -6.53 -27.19
C PRO A 674 -18.20 -7.51 -26.12
N GLU A 675 -18.60 -8.78 -26.20
CA GLU A 675 -18.23 -9.80 -25.20
C GLU A 675 -16.73 -10.14 -25.22
N GLU A 676 -16.08 -10.03 -26.38
CA GLU A 676 -14.61 -10.12 -26.49
C GLU A 676 -13.93 -9.01 -25.67
N THR A 677 -14.42 -7.77 -25.76
CA THR A 677 -13.93 -6.61 -24.98
C THR A 677 -14.16 -6.82 -23.49
N LYS A 678 -15.36 -7.24 -23.06
CA LYS A 678 -15.63 -7.56 -21.64
C LYS A 678 -14.70 -8.64 -21.10
N THR A 679 -14.45 -9.67 -21.89
CA THR A 679 -13.56 -10.78 -21.53
C THR A 679 -12.10 -10.33 -21.43
N LEU A 680 -11.66 -9.43 -22.32
CA LEU A 680 -10.31 -8.85 -22.32
C LEU A 680 -10.06 -7.94 -21.11
N TYR A 681 -11.03 -7.10 -20.74
CA TYR A 681 -10.89 -6.09 -19.67
C TYR A 681 -11.56 -6.49 -18.34
N LYS A 682 -11.68 -7.79 -18.04
CA LYS A 682 -12.07 -8.26 -16.70
C LYS A 682 -11.16 -7.68 -15.62
N THR A 683 -11.75 -7.17 -14.55
CA THR A 683 -11.01 -6.75 -13.35
C THR A 683 -10.56 -7.96 -12.52
N VAL A 684 -9.60 -7.76 -11.61
CA VAL A 684 -9.11 -8.80 -10.68
C VAL A 684 -10.23 -9.44 -9.84
N TRP A 685 -11.35 -8.73 -9.62
CA TRP A 685 -12.52 -9.20 -8.87
C TRP A 685 -13.44 -10.12 -9.68
N GLU A 686 -13.28 -10.13 -11.00
CA GLU A 686 -14.04 -10.92 -11.99
C GLU A 686 -13.22 -12.10 -12.55
N ILE A 687 -11.93 -12.14 -12.21
CA ILE A 687 -10.97 -13.19 -12.58
C ILE A 687 -10.90 -14.25 -11.47
N SER A 688 -10.92 -15.51 -11.87
CA SER A 688 -10.77 -16.66 -10.98
C SER A 688 -9.43 -16.62 -10.24
N GLN A 689 -9.47 -16.48 -8.91
CA GLN A 689 -8.26 -16.50 -8.08
C GLN A 689 -7.54 -17.85 -8.14
N ARG A 690 -8.25 -18.95 -8.47
CA ARG A 690 -7.61 -20.23 -8.79
C ARG A 690 -6.73 -20.12 -10.04
N ARG A 691 -7.17 -19.39 -11.07
CA ARG A 691 -6.37 -19.16 -12.29
C ARG A 691 -5.14 -18.29 -12.03
N ILE A 692 -5.26 -17.32 -11.12
CA ILE A 692 -4.12 -16.54 -10.61
C ILE A 692 -3.10 -17.45 -9.89
N ILE A 693 -3.56 -18.37 -9.05
CA ILE A 693 -2.72 -19.38 -8.38
C ILE A 693 -2.06 -20.34 -9.38
N GLU A 694 -2.81 -20.84 -10.38
CA GLU A 694 -2.25 -21.67 -11.47
C GLU A 694 -1.11 -20.93 -12.18
N MET A 695 -1.34 -19.70 -12.65
CA MET A 695 -0.33 -18.87 -13.33
C MET A 695 0.86 -18.50 -12.45
N ALA A 696 0.65 -18.38 -11.12
CA ALA A 696 1.72 -18.18 -10.13
C ALA A 696 2.56 -19.45 -9.91
N ALA A 697 1.95 -20.63 -9.96
CA ALA A 697 2.66 -21.91 -9.87
C ALA A 697 3.44 -22.22 -11.16
N ASP A 698 2.85 -21.99 -12.34
CA ASP A 698 3.54 -22.23 -13.62
C ASP A 698 4.82 -21.40 -13.74
N ARG A 699 4.78 -20.12 -13.33
CA ARG A 699 5.98 -19.27 -13.29
C ARG A 699 6.91 -19.60 -12.13
N GLY A 700 6.40 -20.22 -11.07
CA GLY A 700 7.16 -20.61 -9.87
C GLY A 700 8.31 -21.58 -10.17
N ALA A 701 8.14 -22.43 -11.18
CA ALA A 701 9.20 -23.30 -11.71
C ALA A 701 10.42 -22.53 -12.28
N PHE A 702 10.27 -21.25 -12.60
CA PHE A 702 11.33 -20.38 -13.13
C PHE A 702 11.67 -19.22 -12.16
N ILE A 703 11.27 -19.34 -10.89
CA ILE A 703 11.51 -18.35 -9.83
C ILE A 703 12.24 -19.04 -8.67
N ASP A 704 13.55 -18.80 -8.56
CA ASP A 704 14.41 -19.40 -7.54
C ASP A 704 14.21 -18.77 -6.15
N GLN A 705 13.77 -17.51 -6.08
CA GLN A 705 13.23 -16.87 -4.87
C GLN A 705 11.73 -17.16 -4.72
N SER A 706 10.86 -16.17 -4.49
CA SER A 706 9.40 -16.26 -4.48
C SER A 706 8.77 -15.06 -5.22
N GLN A 707 7.46 -14.82 -5.03
CA GLN A 707 6.70 -13.76 -5.71
C GLN A 707 5.62 -13.17 -4.79
N SER A 708 5.40 -11.85 -4.85
CA SER A 708 4.47 -11.11 -3.96
C SER A 708 2.98 -11.30 -4.31
N LEU A 709 2.44 -12.52 -4.17
CA LEU A 709 1.12 -12.90 -4.68
C LEU A 709 -0.06 -12.31 -3.87
N ASN A 710 -0.60 -11.16 -4.28
CA ASN A 710 -1.84 -10.63 -3.71
C ASN A 710 -3.07 -11.43 -4.18
N ILE A 711 -3.99 -11.72 -3.26
CA ILE A 711 -5.23 -12.45 -3.53
C ILE A 711 -6.43 -11.52 -3.32
N HIS A 712 -7.39 -11.54 -4.25
CA HIS A 712 -8.51 -10.62 -4.30
C HIS A 712 -9.85 -11.36 -4.15
N MET A 713 -10.62 -11.04 -3.11
CA MET A 713 -11.94 -11.64 -2.86
C MET A 713 -12.99 -10.57 -2.60
N LYS A 714 -13.93 -10.38 -3.54
CA LYS A 714 -15.05 -9.44 -3.38
C LYS A 714 -15.91 -9.74 -2.14
N GLU A 715 -16.25 -11.01 -1.94
CA GLU A 715 -17.01 -11.51 -0.79
C GLU A 715 -16.24 -12.66 -0.13
N PRO A 716 -15.33 -12.35 0.82
CA PRO A 716 -14.59 -13.36 1.58
C PRO A 716 -15.53 -14.21 2.42
N THR A 717 -15.28 -15.52 2.44
CA THR A 717 -15.88 -16.46 3.41
C THR A 717 -14.80 -17.44 3.84
N MET A 718 -14.90 -17.98 5.05
CA MET A 718 -13.87 -18.89 5.58
C MET A 718 -13.64 -20.10 4.65
N GLY A 719 -14.70 -20.64 4.04
CA GLY A 719 -14.59 -21.71 3.03
C GLY A 719 -13.86 -21.27 1.75
N LYS A 720 -14.17 -20.10 1.19
CA LYS A 720 -13.46 -19.56 0.00
C LYS A 720 -11.97 -19.35 0.30
N ILE A 721 -11.63 -18.67 1.40
CA ILE A 721 -10.23 -18.39 1.77
C ILE A 721 -9.49 -19.71 2.06
N THR A 722 -10.13 -20.67 2.75
CA THR A 722 -9.56 -22.02 2.97
C THR A 722 -9.25 -22.71 1.65
N SER A 723 -10.22 -22.80 0.73
CA SER A 723 -10.02 -23.46 -0.56
C SER A 723 -8.91 -22.83 -1.39
N MET A 724 -8.72 -21.51 -1.27
CA MET A 724 -7.67 -20.75 -1.95
C MET A 724 -6.28 -21.06 -1.37
N HIS A 725 -6.11 -20.98 -0.04
CA HIS A 725 -4.83 -21.34 0.60
C HIS A 725 -4.45 -22.81 0.35
N PHE A 726 -5.41 -23.73 0.44
CA PHE A 726 -5.15 -25.15 0.15
C PHE A 726 -4.84 -25.41 -1.33
N ALA A 727 -5.39 -24.61 -2.27
CA ALA A 727 -4.99 -24.68 -3.67
C ALA A 727 -3.57 -24.15 -3.88
N GLY A 728 -3.20 -23.02 -3.26
CA GLY A 728 -1.85 -22.46 -3.34
C GLY A 728 -0.78 -23.39 -2.75
N TRP A 729 -1.05 -23.97 -1.58
CA TRP A 729 -0.20 -24.98 -0.94
C TRP A 729 -0.03 -26.23 -1.81
N LYS A 730 -1.13 -26.82 -2.32
CA LYS A 730 -1.08 -28.04 -3.14
C LYS A 730 -0.50 -27.81 -4.55
N ALA A 731 -0.54 -26.57 -5.05
CA ALA A 731 0.21 -26.16 -6.25
C ALA A 731 1.71 -25.91 -5.96
N GLY A 732 2.17 -26.13 -4.71
CA GLY A 732 3.56 -26.01 -4.32
C GLY A 732 4.09 -24.58 -4.27
N LEU A 733 3.23 -23.56 -4.14
CA LEU A 733 3.68 -22.18 -4.02
C LEU A 733 4.63 -22.01 -2.82
N LYS A 734 5.57 -21.08 -2.92
CA LYS A 734 6.43 -20.65 -1.81
C LYS A 734 5.71 -19.62 -0.95
N THR A 735 5.22 -18.56 -1.60
CA THR A 735 4.28 -17.58 -1.03
C THR A 735 2.88 -17.90 -1.53
N GLY A 736 2.01 -18.37 -0.64
CA GLY A 736 0.60 -18.61 -0.95
C GLY A 736 -0.22 -17.33 -1.01
N MET A 737 0.13 -16.34 -0.17
CA MET A 737 -0.53 -15.04 -0.15
C MET A 737 0.39 -13.95 0.42
N TYR A 738 0.50 -12.84 -0.29
CA TYR A 738 0.95 -11.56 0.26
C TYR A 738 -0.25 -10.92 0.99
N TYR A 739 -0.90 -9.87 0.47
CA TYR A 739 -2.15 -9.38 1.07
C TYR A 739 -3.38 -10.17 0.61
N LEU A 740 -4.33 -10.37 1.53
CA LEU A 740 -5.74 -10.52 1.15
C LEU A 740 -6.32 -9.12 0.88
N ARG A 741 -6.90 -8.93 -0.30
CA ARG A 741 -7.65 -7.74 -0.70
C ARG A 741 -9.14 -8.08 -0.74
N THR A 742 -9.95 -7.29 -0.04
CA THR A 742 -11.40 -7.50 0.06
C THR A 742 -12.16 -6.26 -0.42
N MET A 743 -13.42 -6.45 -0.83
CA MET A 743 -14.35 -5.34 -1.04
C MET A 743 -15.32 -5.27 0.15
N ALA A 744 -15.83 -4.07 0.45
CA ALA A 744 -16.93 -3.92 1.40
C ALA A 744 -18.21 -4.52 0.81
N ALA A 745 -18.96 -5.30 1.61
CA ALA A 745 -20.19 -5.96 1.16
C ALA A 745 -21.27 -4.97 0.68
N SER A 746 -21.25 -3.74 1.19
CA SER A 746 -21.96 -2.60 0.61
C SER A 746 -20.96 -1.59 0.06
N ALA A 747 -21.04 -1.32 -1.25
CA ALA A 747 -20.45 -0.11 -1.81
C ALA A 747 -21.24 1.10 -1.24
N PRO A 748 -20.57 2.16 -0.77
CA PRO A 748 -21.26 3.39 -0.41
C PRO A 748 -21.95 3.97 -1.66
N ILE A 749 -23.15 4.54 -1.49
CA ILE A 749 -23.88 5.21 -2.58
C ILE A 749 -22.95 6.23 -3.22
N GLN A 750 -22.70 6.08 -4.53
CA GLN A 750 -21.76 6.92 -5.25
C GLN A 750 -22.39 8.29 -5.56
N PHE A 751 -22.31 9.21 -4.60
CA PHE A 751 -22.82 10.59 -4.70
C PHE A 751 -22.25 11.40 -5.88
N THR A 752 -21.24 10.89 -6.58
CA THR A 752 -20.62 11.49 -7.78
C THR A 752 -21.31 11.10 -9.09
N VAL A 753 -22.23 10.14 -9.08
CA VAL A 753 -22.89 9.65 -10.32
C VAL A 753 -24.34 10.12 -10.37
N ASP A 754 -24.69 10.80 -11.46
CA ASP A 754 -26.07 11.18 -11.77
C ASP A 754 -26.94 9.92 -12.04
N GLN A 755 -27.83 9.63 -11.10
CA GLN A 755 -28.74 8.50 -11.14
C GLN A 755 -29.88 8.65 -12.16
N GLU A 756 -30.08 9.84 -12.74
CA GLU A 756 -31.03 10.06 -13.83
C GLU A 756 -30.35 9.86 -15.18
N ALA A 757 -29.11 10.33 -15.34
CA ALA A 757 -28.29 10.05 -16.51
C ALA A 757 -28.10 8.53 -16.75
N LEU A 758 -27.92 7.73 -15.69
CA LEU A 758 -27.84 6.27 -15.79
C LEU A 758 -29.10 5.60 -16.39
N LYS A 759 -30.28 6.20 -16.21
CA LYS A 759 -31.55 5.70 -16.77
C LYS A 759 -31.67 5.97 -18.27
N VAL A 760 -30.92 6.93 -18.81
CA VAL A 760 -30.87 7.19 -20.25
C VAL A 760 -30.13 6.04 -20.93
N ALA A 761 -30.86 5.24 -21.70
CA ALA A 761 -30.30 4.16 -22.50
C ALA A 761 -29.24 4.73 -23.46
N ASP A 762 -28.03 4.18 -23.39
CA ASP A 762 -26.97 4.55 -24.33
C ASP A 762 -27.30 3.92 -25.70
N THR A 763 -27.40 4.73 -26.74
CA THR A 763 -27.78 4.30 -28.10
C THR A 763 -26.59 4.11 -29.03
N ASN A 764 -25.36 4.32 -28.54
CA ASN A 764 -24.15 4.12 -29.34
C ASN A 764 -23.95 2.62 -29.63
N ILE A 765 -23.89 2.28 -30.91
CA ILE A 765 -23.61 0.93 -31.40
C ILE A 765 -22.10 0.80 -31.66
N ALA A 766 -21.49 -0.28 -31.15
CA ALA A 766 -20.07 -0.54 -31.31
C ALA A 766 -19.67 -0.63 -32.79
N LYS A 767 -18.77 0.25 -33.24
CA LYS A 767 -18.08 0.08 -34.53
C LYS A 767 -17.12 -1.11 -34.43
N ALA A 768 -16.95 -1.85 -35.52
CA ALA A 768 -15.97 -2.93 -35.57
C ALA A 768 -14.55 -2.35 -35.45
N LEU A 769 -13.80 -2.78 -34.42
CA LEU A 769 -12.40 -2.38 -34.25
C LEU A 769 -11.55 -2.80 -35.46
N PRO A 770 -10.52 -2.02 -35.84
CA PRO A 770 -9.58 -2.41 -36.88
C PRO A 770 -8.91 -3.75 -36.53
N LYS A 771 -9.19 -4.80 -37.30
CA LYS A 771 -8.56 -6.11 -37.09
C LYS A 771 -7.05 -6.00 -37.30
N VAL A 772 -6.29 -6.13 -36.22
CA VAL A 772 -4.83 -6.33 -36.27
C VAL A 772 -4.57 -7.54 -37.16
N ARG A 773 -3.95 -7.31 -38.33
CA ARG A 773 -3.66 -8.36 -39.32
C ARG A 773 -2.53 -9.25 -38.80
N LYS A 774 -2.88 -10.28 -38.00
CA LYS A 774 -2.03 -11.47 -37.85
C LYS A 774 -1.74 -12.01 -39.26
N GLN A 775 -0.48 -11.96 -39.70
CA GLN A 775 -0.10 -12.64 -40.93
C GLN A 775 -0.09 -14.16 -40.71
N PRO A 776 -0.50 -14.99 -41.68
CA PRO A 776 -0.56 -16.43 -41.46
C PRO A 776 0.83 -17.07 -41.40
N GLY A 777 1.24 -17.47 -40.20
CA GLY A 777 2.15 -18.59 -39.94
C GLY A 777 3.60 -18.49 -40.41
N PHE A 778 4.52 -18.33 -39.46
CA PHE A 778 5.85 -18.93 -39.58
C PHE A 778 5.79 -20.36 -38.99
N GLN A 779 6.03 -21.39 -39.81
CA GLN A 779 6.31 -22.73 -39.29
C GLN A 779 7.78 -22.77 -38.81
N PRO A 780 8.10 -23.42 -37.68
CA PRO A 780 9.49 -23.59 -37.28
C PRO A 780 10.20 -24.52 -38.27
N GLU A 781 11.07 -23.96 -39.11
CA GLU A 781 11.90 -24.76 -40.01
C GLU A 781 12.87 -25.64 -39.21
N ALA A 782 12.82 -26.95 -39.45
CA ALA A 782 13.70 -27.91 -38.81
C ALA A 782 15.16 -27.69 -39.25
N ILE A 783 16.04 -27.43 -38.30
CA ILE A 783 17.46 -27.16 -38.53
C ILE A 783 18.11 -28.36 -39.23
N ARG A 784 18.52 -28.16 -40.50
CA ARG A 784 19.38 -29.10 -41.23
C ARG A 784 20.80 -28.55 -41.33
N HIS A 785 21.74 -29.20 -40.66
CA HIS A 785 23.15 -28.87 -40.76
C HIS A 785 23.72 -29.14 -42.16
N SER A 786 24.43 -28.17 -42.73
CA SER A 786 25.48 -28.36 -43.74
C SER A 786 26.42 -27.13 -43.74
N PRO A 787 27.68 -27.27 -44.20
CA PRO A 787 28.78 -26.50 -43.62
C PRO A 787 29.06 -25.13 -44.27
N VAL A 788 29.85 -24.35 -43.52
CA VAL A 788 30.31 -22.97 -43.79
C VAL A 788 31.05 -22.82 -45.13
N THR A 789 30.83 -21.69 -45.80
CA THR A 789 31.88 -21.01 -46.60
C THR A 789 31.70 -19.50 -46.44
N ALA A 790 32.80 -18.73 -46.42
CA ALA A 790 32.78 -17.35 -45.92
C ALA A 790 33.06 -16.28 -47.00
N SER A 791 32.40 -15.13 -46.87
CA SER A 791 32.78 -13.84 -47.48
C SER A 791 32.42 -12.69 -46.52
N GLN A 792 33.11 -11.55 -46.63
CA GLN A 792 33.26 -10.59 -45.53
C GLN A 792 32.59 -9.22 -45.76
N THR A 793 32.34 -8.52 -44.64
CA THR A 793 32.24 -7.04 -44.45
C THR A 793 31.09 -6.26 -45.17
N PRO A 794 30.80 -4.99 -44.79
CA PRO A 794 30.31 -4.66 -43.45
C PRO A 794 29.12 -3.65 -43.41
N SER A 795 28.62 -3.43 -42.19
CA SER A 795 27.61 -2.45 -41.75
C SER A 795 27.63 -1.05 -42.40
N SER A 796 26.44 -0.44 -42.54
CA SER A 796 26.26 1.00 -42.77
C SER A 796 25.18 1.60 -41.83
N ALA A 797 25.58 2.47 -40.91
CA ALA A 797 24.68 3.17 -39.98
C ALA A 797 23.90 4.32 -40.68
N PRO A 798 22.68 4.66 -40.21
CA PRO A 798 21.86 5.72 -40.81
C PRO A 798 22.40 7.13 -40.51
N ARG A 799 22.30 8.04 -41.49
CA ARG A 799 22.66 9.47 -41.33
C ARG A 799 21.40 10.34 -41.05
N PRO A 800 21.53 11.43 -40.28
CA PRO A 800 20.39 12.24 -39.85
C PRO A 800 19.82 13.13 -40.97
N MET A 801 18.52 13.44 -40.88
CA MET A 801 17.89 14.46 -41.74
C MET A 801 18.27 15.88 -41.28
N TYR A 802 19.01 16.60 -42.13
CA TYR A 802 18.69 17.99 -42.55
C TYR A 802 19.73 18.45 -43.60
N ALA A 803 19.33 18.47 -44.87
CA ALA A 803 20.15 19.05 -45.95
C ALA A 803 19.24 19.58 -47.07
N ILE A 804 19.08 20.91 -47.13
CA ILE A 804 18.47 21.59 -48.28
C ILE A 804 19.50 21.65 -49.41
N LYS A 805 19.12 21.31 -50.64
CA LYS A 805 19.91 21.65 -51.84
C LYS A 805 19.02 22.08 -53.03
N PRO A 806 19.58 22.83 -54.01
CA PRO A 806 18.81 23.65 -54.94
C PRO A 806 18.70 23.05 -56.37
N THR A 807 18.33 23.93 -57.30
CA THR A 807 17.76 23.75 -58.65
C THR A 807 18.68 23.29 -59.78
N ASN A 808 18.03 22.84 -60.87
CA ASN A 808 18.44 22.77 -62.29
C ASN A 808 19.35 21.60 -62.76
N GLY A 809 19.06 21.06 -63.96
CA GLY A 809 19.94 20.12 -64.68
C GLY A 809 19.28 19.22 -65.75
N GLU A 810 18.66 19.80 -66.79
CA GLU A 810 18.52 19.28 -68.17
C GLU A 810 18.16 17.80 -68.47
N THR A 811 17.05 17.58 -69.21
CA THR A 811 17.06 16.83 -70.49
C THR A 811 15.79 17.11 -71.32
N ASN A 812 15.87 16.97 -72.64
CA ASN A 812 14.79 17.27 -73.61
C ASN A 812 13.63 16.25 -73.49
N GLY A 813 12.35 16.56 -73.68
CA GLY A 813 11.66 17.06 -74.90
C GLY A 813 10.58 16.02 -75.28
N GLU A 814 9.39 16.31 -75.83
CA GLU A 814 8.78 17.53 -76.40
C GLU A 814 7.26 17.57 -76.07
N THR A 815 6.57 18.70 -76.35
CA THR A 815 5.14 18.90 -76.76
C THR A 815 3.98 18.02 -76.15
N GLU A 816 2.80 18.53 -75.77
CA GLU A 816 2.22 19.88 -75.87
C GLU A 816 0.95 20.11 -74.98
N GLN A 817 0.62 21.41 -74.78
CA GLN A 817 -0.69 22.05 -74.51
C GLN A 817 -1.64 21.56 -73.37
N ASN A 818 -1.65 22.32 -72.28
CA ASN A 818 -2.79 23.08 -71.71
C ASN A 818 -4.25 22.59 -71.88
N GLY A 819 -5.01 22.52 -70.76
CA GLY A 819 -6.48 22.56 -70.79
C GLY A 819 -7.18 22.32 -69.45
N VAL A 820 -7.51 23.38 -68.70
CA VAL A 820 -8.30 23.30 -67.45
C VAL A 820 -9.77 23.61 -67.71
N SER A 821 -10.68 22.71 -67.30
CA SER A 821 -11.99 23.08 -66.73
C SER A 821 -12.77 21.87 -66.19
N THR A 822 -13.57 22.10 -65.15
CA THR A 822 -14.58 21.18 -64.57
C THR A 822 -15.99 21.75 -64.82
N PRO A 823 -17.06 21.16 -64.25
CA PRO A 823 -17.66 19.84 -64.48
C PRO A 823 -19.10 19.99 -65.09
N ILE A 824 -19.92 18.91 -65.21
CA ILE A 824 -21.41 18.88 -65.03
C ILE A 824 -22.06 17.53 -65.46
N ALA A 825 -23.21 17.19 -64.83
CA ALA A 825 -24.29 16.25 -65.22
C ALA A 825 -24.14 14.71 -65.16
N ILE A 826 -25.24 14.08 -64.71
CA ILE A 826 -25.64 12.67 -64.46
C ILE A 826 -27.21 12.71 -64.46
N PRO A 827 -28.05 11.67 -64.76
CA PRO A 827 -27.87 10.21 -65.01
C PRO A 827 -28.30 9.86 -66.48
N PRO A 828 -28.98 8.72 -66.88
CA PRO A 828 -29.28 7.41 -66.24
C PRO A 828 -29.11 6.10 -67.06
N VAL A 829 -28.91 4.99 -66.32
CA VAL A 829 -29.52 3.63 -66.41
C VAL A 829 -30.06 3.08 -67.76
N THR A 830 -29.60 1.90 -68.21
CA THR A 830 -30.44 0.68 -68.50
C THR A 830 -29.65 -0.58 -68.96
N SER A 831 -30.14 -1.77 -68.58
CA SER A 831 -30.14 -3.14 -69.19
C SER A 831 -29.07 -3.62 -70.21
N GLU A 832 -28.82 -4.92 -70.45
CA GLU A 832 -29.04 -6.23 -69.79
C GLU A 832 -28.16 -7.24 -70.56
N ASN A 833 -27.69 -8.34 -69.94
CA ASN A 833 -27.72 -9.64 -70.62
C ASN A 833 -27.61 -10.83 -69.66
N ARG A 834 -27.97 -12.03 -70.14
CA ARG A 834 -28.30 -13.20 -69.30
C ARG A 834 -27.44 -14.43 -69.63
N ASN A 835 -27.30 -15.32 -68.65
CA ASN A 835 -27.66 -16.74 -68.81
C ASN A 835 -27.87 -17.42 -67.45
N ALA A 836 -28.57 -18.56 -67.42
CA ALA A 836 -29.10 -19.18 -66.19
C ALA A 836 -29.30 -20.71 -66.35
N LEU A 837 -29.51 -21.43 -65.23
CA LEU A 837 -30.27 -22.69 -65.01
C LEU A 837 -30.05 -23.11 -63.53
N ALA A 838 -30.96 -23.71 -62.73
CA ALA A 838 -32.42 -23.93 -62.84
C ALA A 838 -33.10 -24.20 -61.46
N SER A 839 -34.37 -23.78 -61.31
CA SER A 839 -35.51 -24.30 -60.47
C SER A 839 -35.29 -24.97 -59.07
N LYS A 840 -35.93 -24.57 -57.93
CA LYS A 840 -37.37 -24.30 -57.53
C LYS A 840 -38.19 -25.58 -57.14
N PRO A 841 -39.32 -25.53 -56.37
CA PRO A 841 -40.12 -24.42 -55.74
C PRO A 841 -40.15 -24.43 -54.17
N PHE A 842 -40.59 -23.43 -53.35
CA PHE A 842 -41.80 -22.55 -53.20
C PHE A 842 -42.99 -23.20 -52.42
N LYS A 843 -43.73 -22.56 -51.48
CA LYS A 843 -43.76 -21.19 -50.84
C LYS A 843 -43.65 -21.29 -49.28
N ALA A 844 -44.44 -20.76 -48.29
CA ALA A 844 -45.64 -19.89 -48.16
C ALA A 844 -45.77 -19.18 -46.75
N ASP A 845 -46.30 -17.94 -46.74
CA ASP A 845 -47.28 -17.20 -45.88
C ASP A 845 -47.74 -17.72 -44.47
N VAL A 846 -48.17 -16.92 -43.43
CA VAL A 846 -48.24 -15.45 -43.13
C VAL A 846 -48.58 -15.17 -41.62
N GLU A 847 -48.12 -14.04 -41.07
CA GLU A 847 -48.58 -13.17 -39.91
C GLU A 847 -48.91 -13.65 -38.45
N GLU A 848 -48.70 -12.67 -37.53
CA GLU A 848 -49.32 -12.36 -36.20
C GLU A 848 -49.32 -13.34 -34.99
N GLY A 849 -49.36 -12.76 -33.77
CA GLY A 849 -49.96 -13.41 -32.57
C GLY A 849 -49.21 -13.24 -31.22
N ASP A 850 -49.88 -12.67 -30.22
CA ASP A 850 -49.39 -12.47 -28.83
C ASP A 850 -49.16 -13.74 -27.99
N SER A 851 -48.41 -13.59 -26.90
CA SER A 851 -48.34 -14.56 -25.77
C SER A 851 -49.60 -14.51 -24.89
N PRO A 852 -50.03 -15.61 -24.23
CA PRO A 852 -49.79 -15.66 -22.78
C PRO A 852 -49.67 -17.06 -22.08
N LYS A 853 -48.86 -17.08 -21.01
CA LYS A 853 -49.03 -17.76 -19.69
C LYS A 853 -49.39 -19.26 -19.56
N MET A 854 -48.47 -19.97 -18.89
CA MET A 854 -48.64 -20.85 -17.69
C MET A 854 -49.82 -21.85 -17.58
N VAL A 855 -49.51 -23.12 -17.24
CA VAL A 855 -49.73 -23.72 -15.88
C VAL A 855 -49.08 -25.13 -15.80
N ALA A 856 -48.92 -25.66 -14.58
CA ALA A 856 -48.09 -26.78 -14.14
C ALA A 856 -48.56 -28.23 -14.45
N ALA A 857 -47.80 -29.19 -13.89
CA ALA A 857 -48.14 -30.56 -13.46
C ALA A 857 -47.72 -31.77 -14.34
N ASP A 858 -46.65 -32.43 -13.86
CA ASP A 858 -46.55 -33.85 -13.50
C ASP A 858 -46.74 -35.04 -14.47
N ALA A 859 -45.73 -35.92 -14.36
CA ALA A 859 -45.81 -37.38 -14.19
C ALA A 859 -45.98 -38.35 -15.39
N VAL A 860 -44.88 -39.09 -15.60
CA VAL A 860 -44.81 -40.56 -15.75
C VAL A 860 -45.48 -41.21 -16.97
N SER A 861 -44.63 -41.69 -17.88
CA SER A 861 -44.68 -43.12 -18.28
C SER A 861 -43.29 -43.61 -18.76
N LYS A 862 -42.66 -44.43 -17.92
CA LYS A 862 -41.82 -45.56 -18.31
C LYS A 862 -42.78 -46.71 -18.79
N PRO A 863 -42.33 -47.87 -19.36
CA PRO A 863 -41.08 -48.53 -18.96
C PRO A 863 -40.36 -49.45 -20.00
N ASP A 864 -39.32 -50.14 -19.52
CA ASP A 864 -38.94 -51.55 -19.81
C ASP A 864 -38.37 -51.96 -21.20
N GLU A 865 -37.55 -53.02 -21.34
CA GLU A 865 -36.96 -54.00 -20.36
C GLU A 865 -35.60 -54.52 -20.93
N GLU A 866 -34.52 -54.69 -20.14
CA GLU A 866 -33.97 -55.96 -19.59
C GLU A 866 -33.19 -56.92 -20.56
N VAL A 867 -32.24 -57.79 -20.17
CA VAL A 867 -31.44 -58.04 -18.93
C VAL A 867 -30.24 -58.98 -19.24
N THR A 868 -29.32 -59.39 -18.34
CA THR A 868 -29.42 -60.40 -17.23
C THR A 868 -28.20 -60.20 -16.31
N LYS A 869 -28.27 -60.00 -14.97
CA LYS A 869 -28.57 -60.93 -13.84
C LYS A 869 -27.71 -62.22 -13.90
N LYS A 870 -27.09 -62.78 -12.85
CA LYS A 870 -27.04 -62.59 -11.36
C LYS A 870 -25.58 -62.97 -10.91
N ASP A 871 -25.10 -63.13 -9.66
CA ASP A 871 -25.63 -63.19 -8.28
C ASP A 871 -24.53 -62.66 -7.27
N LYS A 872 -24.40 -62.91 -5.95
CA LYS A 872 -24.95 -63.88 -4.97
C LYS A 872 -25.30 -63.24 -3.59
N GLN A 873 -24.69 -63.71 -2.50
CA GLN A 873 -25.09 -63.66 -1.07
C GLN A 873 -23.80 -63.80 -0.20
N GLU A 874 -23.76 -63.77 1.14
CA GLU A 874 -24.73 -63.68 2.28
C GLU A 874 -24.33 -62.45 3.16
N GLU A 875 -25.19 -61.73 3.93
CA GLU A 875 -25.91 -62.06 5.20
C GLU A 875 -25.03 -62.58 6.37
N ASP A 876 -25.24 -62.23 7.66
CA ASP A 876 -25.78 -61.02 8.36
C ASP A 876 -25.42 -61.14 9.88
N SER A 877 -25.74 -60.12 10.70
CA SER A 877 -25.77 -60.11 12.19
C SER A 877 -24.42 -60.06 12.93
N LYS A 878 -24.32 -59.62 14.21
CA LYS A 878 -24.95 -58.53 15.02
C LYS A 878 -24.24 -58.53 16.38
N ASP A 879 -23.87 -57.38 16.91
CA ASP A 879 -23.86 -57.11 18.35
C ASP A 879 -23.82 -55.59 18.63
N ASP A 880 -24.41 -55.19 19.76
CA ASP A 880 -24.33 -53.89 20.44
C ASP A 880 -24.51 -52.59 19.62
N SER A 881 -25.70 -52.44 19.04
CA SER A 881 -26.24 -51.16 18.58
C SER A 881 -26.91 -50.36 19.72
N GLU A 882 -26.17 -49.88 20.73
CA GLU A 882 -26.76 -49.06 21.82
C GLU A 882 -25.82 -48.01 22.46
N ALA A 883 -25.15 -47.16 21.64
CA ALA A 883 -24.30 -46.07 22.15
C ALA A 883 -24.08 -44.85 21.20
N ARG A 884 -25.12 -44.37 20.49
CA ARG A 884 -25.02 -43.12 19.70
C ARG A 884 -26.31 -42.28 19.72
N ASP A 885 -26.45 -41.51 20.78
CA ASP A 885 -27.35 -40.35 20.84
C ASP A 885 -26.53 -39.11 21.27
N GLY A 886 -26.84 -37.94 20.71
CA GLY A 886 -26.34 -36.64 21.19
C GLY A 886 -25.13 -36.01 20.48
N ASP A 887 -25.33 -35.49 19.26
CA ASP A 887 -24.77 -34.17 18.91
C ASP A 887 -25.90 -33.24 18.45
N ILE A 888 -26.24 -32.28 19.31
CA ILE A 888 -27.43 -31.43 19.18
C ILE A 888 -27.14 -30.13 18.38
N TYR A 889 -25.91 -29.96 17.88
CA TYR A 889 -25.46 -28.71 17.25
C TYR A 889 -25.33 -28.75 15.73
N ALA A 890 -25.54 -29.91 15.08
CA ALA A 890 -25.44 -30.04 13.63
C ALA A 890 -26.66 -29.50 12.87
N ASP A 891 -27.87 -29.89 13.26
CA ASP A 891 -29.08 -29.69 12.43
C ASP A 891 -29.74 -28.30 12.58
N ALA A 892 -29.36 -27.53 13.60
CA ALA A 892 -30.02 -26.26 13.95
C ALA A 892 -29.69 -25.07 13.03
N VAL A 893 -28.91 -25.26 11.97
CA VAL A 893 -28.34 -24.17 11.14
C VAL A 893 -28.95 -24.10 9.72
N LEU A 894 -29.84 -25.03 9.34
CA LEU A 894 -30.26 -25.24 7.94
C LEU A 894 -31.76 -25.05 7.63
N ALA A 895 -32.42 -24.09 8.27
CA ALA A 895 -33.69 -23.53 7.74
C ALA A 895 -33.98 -22.10 8.24
N CYS A 896 -33.92 -21.10 7.35
CA CYS A 896 -34.56 -19.79 7.57
C CYS A 896 -34.84 -19.10 6.22
N SER A 897 -36.08 -19.20 5.75
CA SER A 897 -36.57 -18.58 4.51
C SER A 897 -37.43 -17.35 4.83
N ILE A 898 -37.38 -16.35 3.95
CA ILE A 898 -37.79 -14.95 4.24
C ILE A 898 -39.32 -14.79 4.46
N GLU A 899 -40.12 -15.79 4.14
CA GLU A 899 -41.57 -15.65 3.96
C GLU A 899 -42.44 -16.06 5.17
N ASN A 900 -41.88 -16.54 6.28
CA ASN A 900 -42.67 -16.82 7.51
C ASN A 900 -41.91 -16.50 8.82
N PRO A 901 -41.91 -15.23 9.29
CA PRO A 901 -41.15 -14.82 10.47
C PRO A 901 -41.68 -15.35 11.81
N GLU A 902 -42.95 -15.72 11.90
CA GLU A 902 -43.62 -16.03 13.19
C GLU A 902 -43.42 -17.47 13.68
N SER A 903 -42.75 -18.34 12.90
CA SER A 903 -42.39 -19.69 13.34
C SER A 903 -41.14 -19.77 14.21
N CYS A 904 -40.42 -18.66 14.44
CA CYS A 904 -39.16 -18.64 15.19
C CYS A 904 -39.37 -18.23 16.66
N VAL A 905 -39.49 -19.23 17.55
CA VAL A 905 -39.70 -19.05 19.01
C VAL A 905 -38.62 -18.18 19.69
N MET A 906 -37.42 -18.08 19.11
CA MET A 906 -36.33 -17.24 19.63
C MET A 906 -36.51 -15.73 19.38
N CYS A 907 -37.50 -15.31 18.59
CA CYS A 907 -37.73 -13.90 18.23
C CYS A 907 -38.96 -13.25 18.88
N SER A 908 -39.75 -13.98 19.68
CA SER A 908 -41.10 -13.55 20.09
C SER A 908 -41.42 -13.73 21.59
N ALA A 909 -40.71 -13.03 22.49
CA ALA A 909 -41.00 -13.09 23.94
C ALA A 909 -40.65 -11.84 24.77
N SER A 910 -41.61 -10.91 24.95
CA SER A 910 -41.87 -10.10 26.18
C SER A 910 -42.97 -9.06 25.89
N PRO A 911 -43.97 -8.86 26.78
CA PRO A 911 -43.79 -8.18 28.08
C PRO A 911 -44.54 -8.83 29.28
N SER A 912 -44.64 -8.10 30.40
CA SER A 912 -45.09 -8.50 31.78
C SER A 912 -46.59 -8.14 32.05
N PRO A 913 -47.24 -8.17 33.27
CA PRO A 913 -46.73 -8.18 34.68
C PRO A 913 -47.56 -8.89 35.83
N LYS A 914 -47.10 -8.73 37.11
CA LYS A 914 -47.74 -9.03 38.45
C LYS A 914 -47.61 -10.50 38.95
N LEU A 915 -47.52 -10.88 40.25
CA LEU A 915 -48.02 -10.29 41.53
C LEU A 915 -47.35 -10.86 42.86
N ARG A 916 -47.09 -9.99 43.88
CA ARG A 916 -47.06 -10.15 45.40
C ARG A 916 -46.16 -11.16 46.21
N LEU A 917 -46.07 -10.87 47.53
CA LEU A 917 -45.21 -11.37 48.66
C LEU A 917 -45.98 -12.20 49.72
N PRO A 918 -45.35 -12.95 50.68
CA PRO A 918 -44.98 -12.44 52.04
C PRO A 918 -43.71 -13.06 52.73
N GLN A 919 -43.45 -12.68 54.00
CA GLN A 919 -42.35 -13.02 54.96
C GLN A 919 -42.92 -13.62 56.30
N PRO A 920 -42.27 -13.73 57.51
CA PRO A 920 -40.87 -13.46 58.03
C PRO A 920 -40.25 -14.50 59.03
N HIS A 921 -39.01 -14.26 59.56
CA HIS A 921 -38.62 -14.23 61.02
C HIS A 921 -37.08 -14.34 61.32
N THR A 922 -36.63 -14.05 62.57
CA THR A 922 -35.22 -13.79 63.07
C THR A 922 -35.11 -14.10 64.61
N PRO A 923 -34.08 -13.74 65.46
CA PRO A 923 -32.63 -13.33 65.35
C PRO A 923 -31.63 -13.94 66.44
N SER A 924 -30.32 -13.53 66.47
CA SER A 924 -29.51 -13.09 67.69
C SER A 924 -28.10 -13.69 68.06
N SER A 925 -27.14 -12.81 68.46
CA SER A 925 -26.03 -12.96 69.49
C SER A 925 -24.70 -13.74 69.20
N CYS A 926 -23.52 -13.63 69.91
CA CYS A 926 -22.80 -12.54 70.65
C CYS A 926 -21.32 -12.87 71.13
N LEU A 927 -20.47 -11.81 71.25
CA LEU A 927 -19.35 -11.48 72.23
C LEU A 927 -17.93 -12.17 72.40
N LEU A 928 -16.88 -11.31 72.30
CA LEU A 928 -15.69 -11.03 73.19
C LEU A 928 -14.39 -11.91 73.33
N ALA A 929 -13.18 -11.29 73.25
CA ALA A 929 -11.83 -11.80 73.67
C ALA A 929 -10.71 -10.68 73.69
N THR A 930 -9.58 -10.83 74.44
CA THR A 930 -8.55 -9.75 74.60
C THR A 930 -7.10 -10.14 75.07
N THR A 931 -6.07 -9.35 74.65
CA THR A 931 -4.71 -9.03 75.25
C THR A 931 -3.62 -10.08 75.62
N TYR A 932 -2.36 -9.88 75.15
CA TYR A 932 -1.18 -9.45 75.96
C TYR A 932 0.07 -9.07 75.11
N MET A 933 1.25 -8.84 75.72
CA MET A 933 2.51 -8.29 75.14
C MET A 933 3.76 -9.09 75.64
N LEU A 934 5.06 -8.77 75.48
CA LEU A 934 5.84 -7.53 75.20
C LEU A 934 7.32 -7.85 74.81
N ALA A 935 8.13 -6.83 74.47
CA ALA A 935 9.62 -6.76 74.43
C ALA A 935 10.36 -7.39 73.22
N LEU A 936 11.58 -6.96 72.84
CA LEU A 936 12.49 -5.96 73.43
C LEU A 936 12.83 -4.80 72.45
N ARG A 937 14.09 -4.34 72.33
CA ARG A 937 14.47 -3.05 71.69
C ARG A 937 15.97 -2.95 71.33
N SER A 938 16.30 -2.77 70.04
CA SER A 938 17.66 -2.48 69.51
C SER A 938 17.59 -2.06 68.02
N LEU A 939 18.57 -1.42 67.38
CA LEU A 939 19.63 -0.51 67.84
C LEU A 939 19.96 0.52 66.72
N ARG A 940 20.43 1.72 67.10
CA ARG A 940 20.75 2.96 66.32
C ARG A 940 21.40 3.96 67.33
N PRO A 941 21.70 5.27 67.08
CA PRO A 941 21.38 6.20 65.97
C PRO A 941 22.68 6.83 65.38
N PHE A 942 22.86 8.09 64.91
CA PHE A 942 22.08 9.36 64.84
C PHE A 942 22.63 10.21 63.64
N THR A 943 22.39 11.52 63.39
CA THR A 943 21.78 12.65 64.14
C THR A 943 20.65 13.35 63.37
N THR A 944 19.60 13.75 64.09
CA THR A 944 18.48 14.64 63.66
C THR A 944 18.73 16.08 64.22
N PRO A 945 17.80 17.10 64.33
CA PRO A 945 16.32 17.13 64.53
C PRO A 945 15.56 18.14 63.60
N LEU A 946 14.24 18.48 63.68
CA LEU A 946 13.23 18.56 64.76
C LEU A 946 11.76 18.31 64.32
N ARG A 947 10.96 17.70 65.23
CA ARG A 947 9.49 17.71 65.57
C ARG A 947 8.38 18.06 64.53
N ILE A 948 7.20 17.40 64.38
CA ILE A 948 6.19 16.72 65.27
C ILE A 948 5.17 17.72 65.90
N PRO A 949 3.80 17.52 65.92
CA PRO A 949 3.05 16.25 66.17
C PRO A 949 1.68 15.91 65.46
N LEU A 950 1.39 14.59 65.42
CA LEU A 950 0.11 13.84 65.69
C LEU A 950 -1.29 14.29 65.15
N ASN A 951 -1.95 13.40 64.39
CA ASN A 951 -2.98 12.48 64.95
C ASN A 951 -3.41 11.30 64.03
N SER A 952 -4.02 10.27 64.64
CA SER A 952 -4.40 8.92 64.16
C SER A 952 -5.43 8.86 63.00
N VAL A 953 -5.44 7.90 62.04
CA VAL A 953 -5.40 6.40 62.08
C VAL A 953 -6.72 5.81 62.65
N SER A 954 -7.58 5.08 61.91
CA SER A 954 -7.33 3.74 61.34
C SER A 954 -8.50 3.15 60.48
N LYS A 955 -8.27 1.93 59.94
CA LYS A 955 -9.23 0.85 59.56
C LYS A 955 -9.92 0.85 58.19
N PHE A 956 -9.40 -0.01 57.31
CA PHE A 956 -10.14 -0.76 56.29
C PHE A 956 -11.12 -1.77 56.92
N GLN A 957 -12.31 -1.91 56.33
CA GLN A 957 -13.02 -3.19 56.17
C GLN A 957 -13.96 -3.10 54.94
N PRO A 958 -14.34 -4.23 54.31
CA PRO A 958 -14.87 -4.22 52.94
C PRO A 958 -16.33 -3.76 52.85
N ARG A 959 -16.69 -3.14 51.73
CA ARG A 959 -18.09 -2.95 51.32
C ARG A 959 -18.47 -3.92 50.21
N THR A 960 -19.62 -4.56 50.39
CA THR A 960 -20.28 -5.45 49.42
C THR A 960 -20.77 -4.69 48.19
N MET A 961 -20.98 -5.42 47.09
CA MET A 961 -21.62 -4.86 45.89
C MET A 961 -23.03 -4.37 46.21
N ALA A 962 -23.32 -3.12 45.84
CA ALA A 962 -24.67 -2.56 45.84
C ALA A 962 -25.19 -2.49 44.39
N SER A 963 -26.32 -3.15 44.11
CA SER A 963 -26.97 -3.13 42.80
C SER A 963 -27.61 -1.76 42.53
N SER A 964 -26.88 -0.88 41.84
CA SER A 964 -27.34 0.45 41.47
C SER A 964 -28.23 0.41 40.20
N THR A 965 -29.55 0.29 40.38
CA THR A 965 -30.53 0.41 39.29
C THR A 965 -30.75 1.87 38.88
N SER A 966 -29.68 2.51 38.40
CA SER A 966 -29.62 3.93 38.06
C SER A 966 -28.94 4.11 36.71
N ALA A 967 -29.63 4.73 35.74
CA ALA A 967 -29.05 5.05 34.44
C ALA A 967 -27.75 5.87 34.58
N PRO A 968 -26.73 5.64 33.72
CA PRO A 968 -25.47 6.38 33.77
C PRO A 968 -25.68 7.85 33.41
N LEU A 969 -24.86 8.73 34.01
CA LEU A 969 -24.84 10.15 33.70
C LEU A 969 -24.41 10.38 32.24
N GLN A 970 -25.06 11.32 31.55
CA GLN A 970 -24.72 11.73 30.20
C GLN A 970 -24.04 13.12 30.21
N GLU A 971 -23.04 13.29 29.35
CA GLU A 971 -22.39 14.58 29.09
C GLU A 971 -23.26 15.46 28.17
N TRP A 972 -23.66 16.64 28.66
CA TRP A 972 -24.36 17.65 27.90
C TRP A 972 -23.48 18.89 27.72
N LEU A 973 -23.28 19.31 26.47
CA LEU A 973 -22.73 20.62 26.15
C LEU A 973 -23.86 21.64 26.27
N VAL A 974 -23.64 22.66 27.09
CA VAL A 974 -24.57 23.76 27.31
C VAL A 974 -23.93 25.04 26.77
N ILE A 975 -24.70 25.82 26.01
CA ILE A 975 -24.34 27.16 25.56
C ILE A 975 -25.44 28.10 26.04
N VAL A 976 -25.09 29.01 26.95
CA VAL A 976 -25.99 29.99 27.57
C VAL A 976 -25.59 31.39 27.11
N PRO A 977 -26.42 32.13 26.35
CA PRO A 977 -26.13 33.53 26.04
C PRO A 977 -26.36 34.41 27.27
N ASP A 978 -25.73 35.58 27.28
CA ASP A 978 -26.03 36.63 28.27
C ASP A 978 -27.25 37.46 27.84
N HIS A 979 -28.00 37.99 28.81
CA HIS A 979 -28.94 39.06 28.53
C HIS A 979 -28.19 40.31 28.01
N ALA A 980 -28.80 41.02 27.05
CA ALA A 980 -28.21 42.22 26.46
C ALA A 980 -27.82 43.26 27.54
N GLY A 981 -26.55 43.67 27.53
CA GLY A 981 -26.00 44.62 28.51
C GLY A 981 -25.56 44.02 29.86
N ALA A 982 -25.68 42.71 30.08
CA ALA A 982 -25.35 42.07 31.36
C ALA A 982 -23.86 42.06 31.75
N LEU A 983 -22.94 42.61 30.92
CA LEU A 983 -21.49 42.57 31.15
C LEU A 983 -21.06 43.08 32.53
N GLN A 984 -21.62 44.21 33.00
CA GLN A 984 -21.29 44.75 34.34
C GLN A 984 -21.79 43.85 35.47
N LYS A 985 -22.98 43.25 35.33
CA LYS A 985 -23.46 42.24 36.27
C LYS A 985 -22.55 41.01 36.26
N ARG A 986 -22.20 40.48 35.08
CA ARG A 986 -21.29 39.33 34.93
C ARG A 986 -19.97 39.58 35.64
N LEU A 987 -19.38 40.77 35.50
CA LEU A 987 -18.14 41.13 36.19
C LEU A 987 -18.30 41.19 37.73
N GLY A 988 -19.42 41.75 38.23
CA GLY A 988 -19.71 41.78 39.68
C GLY A 988 -20.08 40.43 40.31
N SER A 989 -20.73 39.54 39.56
CA SER A 989 -21.10 38.19 40.00
C SER A 989 -19.97 37.18 39.87
N ARG A 990 -18.95 37.46 39.04
CA ARG A 990 -17.86 36.54 38.72
C ARG A 990 -17.06 36.05 39.94
N PRO A 991 -16.69 36.87 40.94
CA PRO A 991 -16.01 36.38 42.13
C PRO A 991 -16.85 35.31 42.85
N LYS A 992 -18.12 35.60 43.13
CA LYS A 992 -19.05 34.68 43.81
C LYS A 992 -19.29 33.36 43.07
N HIS A 993 -19.38 33.42 41.74
CA HIS A 993 -19.50 32.21 40.91
C HIS A 993 -18.21 31.37 40.92
N LEU A 994 -17.03 32.00 41.08
CA LEU A 994 -15.74 31.29 41.18
C LEU A 994 -15.45 30.77 42.60
N GLU A 995 -15.88 31.50 43.64
CA GLU A 995 -15.82 31.03 45.04
C GLU A 995 -16.59 29.72 45.24
N GLY A 996 -17.70 29.53 44.51
CA GLY A 996 -18.48 28.28 44.49
C GLY A 996 -17.84 27.10 43.75
N LEU A 997 -16.60 27.23 43.25
CA LEU A 997 -15.89 26.23 42.44
C LEU A 997 -14.55 25.76 43.07
N GLN A 998 -14.31 26.10 44.33
CA GLN A 998 -13.22 25.59 45.19
C GLN A 998 -13.84 25.08 46.52
N ALA A 999 -13.31 24.07 47.21
CA ALA A 999 -12.19 23.18 46.92
C ALA A 999 -12.44 21.80 47.56
N ASP A 1000 -11.85 20.73 46.99
CA ASP A 1000 -11.44 19.52 47.74
C ASP A 1000 -10.49 18.62 46.90
N ARG A 1001 -9.29 19.16 46.59
CA ARG A 1001 -8.04 18.54 46.09
C ARG A 1001 -7.12 19.66 45.57
N ASP A 1002 -5.85 19.65 45.98
CA ASP A 1002 -4.95 20.81 45.82
C ASP A 1002 -4.33 20.97 44.40
N ASP A 1003 -4.46 19.96 43.53
CA ASP A 1003 -3.62 19.80 42.33
C ASP A 1003 -4.14 20.46 41.03
N MET A 1004 -5.05 21.46 41.08
CA MET A 1004 -5.79 21.88 39.87
C MET A 1004 -6.06 23.37 39.63
N TRP A 1005 -5.10 24.25 39.95
CA TRP A 1005 -5.21 25.71 39.70
C TRP A 1005 -4.16 26.31 38.74
N LEU A 1006 -3.99 25.70 37.55
CA LEU A 1006 -3.14 26.27 36.48
C LEU A 1006 -3.55 25.97 35.01
N TRP A 1007 -4.79 25.56 34.75
CA TRP A 1007 -5.22 25.11 33.40
C TRP A 1007 -6.43 25.86 32.83
N GLY A 1008 -6.22 27.12 32.43
CA GLY A 1008 -7.22 27.93 31.72
C GLY A 1008 -7.32 27.61 30.23
N GLY A 1009 -8.49 27.16 29.77
CA GLY A 1009 -9.01 27.41 28.41
C GLY A 1009 -8.61 26.48 27.25
N THR A 1010 -7.51 25.72 27.33
CA THR A 1010 -6.92 25.09 26.11
C THR A 1010 -7.10 23.56 25.98
N PHE A 1011 -7.61 22.86 27.01
CA PHE A 1011 -7.74 21.38 27.00
C PHE A 1011 -9.19 20.90 27.18
N LEU A 1012 -9.92 20.76 26.06
CA LEU A 1012 -11.31 20.27 26.02
C LEU A 1012 -11.51 18.95 25.24
N LEU A 1013 -10.44 18.30 24.77
CA LEU A 1013 -10.52 17.14 23.86
C LEU A 1013 -9.55 15.98 24.18
N HIS A 1014 -8.76 16.04 25.27
CA HIS A 1014 -7.77 14.99 25.55
C HIS A 1014 -8.36 13.81 26.35
N PRO A 1015 -8.23 12.53 25.92
CA PRO A 1015 -8.93 11.41 26.56
C PRO A 1015 -8.56 11.11 28.02
N LEU A 1016 -7.32 11.42 28.44
CA LEU A 1016 -6.76 10.96 29.73
C LEU A 1016 -7.48 11.52 30.98
N PHE A 1017 -8.07 12.72 30.91
CA PHE A 1017 -8.70 13.36 32.08
C PHE A 1017 -10.15 12.90 32.34
N ARG A 1018 -10.71 12.05 31.48
CA ARG A 1018 -12.14 11.67 31.54
C ARG A 1018 -12.56 10.84 32.77
N PRO A 1019 -11.73 9.95 33.36
CA PRO A 1019 -12.14 9.16 34.54
C PRO A 1019 -12.40 10.02 35.79
N PHE A 1020 -11.55 11.01 36.06
CA PHE A 1020 -11.61 11.85 37.27
C PHE A 1020 -12.90 12.68 37.40
N LEU A 1021 -13.51 13.03 36.27
CA LEU A 1021 -14.72 13.85 36.24
C LEU A 1021 -16.01 13.10 36.66
N PHE A 1022 -15.98 11.76 36.67
CA PHE A 1022 -17.18 10.95 36.85
C PHE A 1022 -17.63 10.77 38.32
N GLU A 1023 -16.72 10.95 39.27
CA GLU A 1023 -17.01 10.76 40.71
C GLU A 1023 -17.43 12.06 41.43
N ALA A 1024 -17.12 13.24 40.88
CA ALA A 1024 -17.19 14.51 41.61
C ALA A 1024 -18.58 15.18 41.64
N ASN A 1025 -19.49 14.88 40.71
CA ASN A 1025 -20.86 15.44 40.61
C ASN A 1025 -20.96 17.00 40.53
N ILE A 1026 -19.86 17.68 40.23
CA ILE A 1026 -19.74 19.16 40.11
C ILE A 1026 -20.12 19.64 38.70
N VAL A 1027 -20.59 20.90 38.58
CA VAL A 1027 -20.80 21.59 37.29
C VAL A 1027 -19.44 21.85 36.63
N SER A 1028 -19.16 21.20 35.51
CA SER A 1028 -17.81 21.17 34.95
C SER A 1028 -17.54 22.35 33.99
N VAL A 1029 -16.72 23.29 34.48
CA VAL A 1029 -15.97 24.32 33.75
C VAL A 1029 -16.79 25.16 32.75
N ALA A 1030 -17.16 26.38 33.17
CA ALA A 1030 -17.78 27.38 32.30
C ALA A 1030 -16.73 28.30 31.63
N GLY A 1031 -16.55 28.16 30.32
CA GLY A 1031 -15.77 29.10 29.50
C GLY A 1031 -16.63 30.29 29.08
N ALA A 1032 -16.13 31.52 29.25
CA ALA A 1032 -16.82 32.72 28.76
C ALA A 1032 -16.64 32.84 27.23
N MET A 1033 -17.75 33.03 26.51
CA MET A 1033 -17.74 33.34 25.08
C MET A 1033 -17.52 34.84 24.88
N LEU A 1034 -16.67 35.23 23.94
CA LEU A 1034 -16.39 36.64 23.62
C LEU A 1034 -17.15 37.08 22.35
N GLU A 1035 -17.42 38.37 22.23
CA GLU A 1035 -17.97 38.96 21.00
C GLU A 1035 -16.91 39.12 19.90
N GLU A 1036 -15.68 39.47 20.28
CA GLU A 1036 -14.53 39.65 19.40
C GLU A 1036 -13.28 38.95 20.01
N PRO A 1037 -12.33 38.48 19.19
CA PRO A 1037 -11.03 38.02 19.68
C PRO A 1037 -10.22 39.18 20.27
N ILE A 1038 -9.65 38.98 21.46
CA ILE A 1038 -8.72 39.92 22.10
C ILE A 1038 -7.47 40.06 21.23
N LYS A 1039 -7.02 41.29 20.99
CA LYS A 1039 -5.80 41.57 20.22
C LYS A 1039 -4.64 41.87 21.18
N GLU A 1040 -3.43 41.59 20.71
CA GLU A 1040 -2.19 41.87 21.43
C GLU A 1040 -2.06 43.39 21.62
N GLY A 1041 -2.10 43.86 22.87
CA GLY A 1041 -2.13 45.28 23.23
C GLY A 1041 -3.50 45.88 23.62
N ASP A 1042 -4.60 45.12 23.59
CA ASP A 1042 -5.90 45.60 24.10
C ASP A 1042 -5.87 45.86 25.62
N THR A 1043 -6.15 47.10 26.03
CA THR A 1043 -6.23 47.52 27.45
C THR A 1043 -7.65 47.57 28.02
N ASN A 1044 -8.66 47.34 27.18
CA ASN A 1044 -10.07 47.36 27.58
C ASN A 1044 -10.54 45.95 28.04
N PRO A 1045 -11.46 45.86 29.02
CA PRO A 1045 -12.02 44.57 29.42
C PRO A 1045 -12.79 43.92 28.25
N PRO A 1046 -12.61 42.62 28.00
CA PRO A 1046 -13.14 41.96 26.80
C PRO A 1046 -14.67 41.82 26.86
N LYS A 1047 -15.34 42.14 25.74
CA LYS A 1047 -16.80 42.01 25.61
C LYS A 1047 -17.20 40.54 25.59
N MET A 1048 -18.07 40.14 26.52
CA MET A 1048 -18.56 38.77 26.69
C MET A 1048 -19.98 38.64 26.14
N LYS A 1049 -20.28 37.49 25.53
CA LYS A 1049 -21.54 37.17 24.84
C LYS A 1049 -22.37 36.08 25.54
N GLY A 1050 -21.76 35.38 26.50
CA GLY A 1050 -22.37 34.23 27.17
C GLY A 1050 -21.33 33.29 27.78
N SER A 1051 -21.78 32.10 28.17
CA SER A 1051 -20.94 30.99 28.65
C SER A 1051 -21.19 29.71 27.87
N ALA A 1052 -20.19 28.84 27.79
CA ALA A 1052 -20.33 27.44 27.41
C ALA A 1052 -19.76 26.54 28.52
N CYS A 1053 -20.47 25.47 28.89
CA CYS A 1053 -20.07 24.55 29.97
C CYS A 1053 -20.47 23.09 29.67
N LEU A 1054 -19.91 22.15 30.42
CA LEU A 1054 -20.24 20.72 30.34
C LEU A 1054 -20.94 20.28 31.63
N ILE A 1055 -22.16 19.75 31.50
CA ILE A 1055 -22.97 19.30 32.64
C ILE A 1055 -23.23 17.80 32.51
N GLY A 1056 -22.84 17.05 33.53
CA GLY A 1056 -23.20 15.64 33.70
C GLY A 1056 -24.60 15.53 34.31
N ALA A 1057 -25.55 14.95 33.57
CA ALA A 1057 -26.94 14.81 33.99
C ALA A 1057 -27.61 13.61 33.29
N LYS A 1058 -28.63 13.03 33.92
CA LYS A 1058 -29.38 11.88 33.38
C LYS A 1058 -30.39 12.30 32.30
N THR A 1059 -30.99 13.49 32.45
CA THR A 1059 -31.93 14.05 31.46
C THR A 1059 -31.60 15.51 31.13
N ARG A 1060 -32.24 16.08 30.11
CA ARG A 1060 -32.07 17.49 29.73
C ARG A 1060 -32.68 18.44 30.76
N GLU A 1061 -33.72 17.99 31.43
CA GLU A 1061 -34.49 18.74 32.43
C GLU A 1061 -33.66 18.93 33.69
N GLU A 1062 -32.94 17.90 34.13
CA GLU A 1062 -31.97 17.99 35.23
C GLU A 1062 -30.85 19.02 34.93
N VAL A 1063 -30.41 19.15 33.67
CA VAL A 1063 -29.47 20.21 33.26
C VAL A 1063 -30.08 21.60 33.48
N VAL A 1064 -31.35 21.81 33.11
CA VAL A 1064 -32.06 23.09 33.30
C VAL A 1064 -32.27 23.40 34.79
N GLU A 1065 -32.58 22.40 35.62
CA GLU A 1065 -32.71 22.57 37.06
C GLU A 1065 -31.38 22.91 37.75
N ARG A 1066 -30.28 22.25 37.36
CA ARG A 1066 -28.94 22.62 37.84
C ARG A 1066 -28.56 24.05 37.41
N LEU A 1067 -28.84 24.45 36.17
CA LEU A 1067 -28.58 25.82 35.69
C LEU A 1067 -29.37 26.89 36.47
N LYS A 1068 -30.65 26.64 36.80
CA LYS A 1068 -31.47 27.56 37.60
C LYS A 1068 -30.91 27.85 39.00
N GLN A 1069 -29.99 27.03 39.49
CA GLN A 1069 -29.34 27.21 40.79
C GLN A 1069 -28.05 28.05 40.70
N ASP A 1070 -27.55 28.37 39.50
CA ASP A 1070 -26.31 29.12 39.30
C ASP A 1070 -26.44 30.60 39.74
N VAL A 1071 -25.35 31.16 40.25
CA VAL A 1071 -25.20 32.58 40.59
C VAL A 1071 -25.48 33.48 39.37
N TYR A 1072 -25.02 33.11 38.18
CA TYR A 1072 -25.26 33.90 36.96
C TYR A 1072 -26.71 33.87 36.47
N VAL A 1073 -27.51 32.87 36.85
CA VAL A 1073 -28.97 32.91 36.59
C VAL A 1073 -29.65 33.78 37.66
N LYS A 1074 -29.29 33.59 38.94
CA LYS A 1074 -29.87 34.34 40.07
C LYS A 1074 -29.63 35.86 39.99
N ASP A 1075 -28.44 36.28 39.57
CA ASP A 1075 -28.10 37.70 39.39
C ASP A 1075 -28.63 38.29 38.04
N GLY A 1076 -29.29 37.45 37.22
CA GLY A 1076 -29.88 37.85 35.94
C GLY A 1076 -28.83 38.25 34.91
N VAL A 1077 -27.83 37.38 34.71
CA VAL A 1077 -26.78 37.47 33.69
C VAL A 1077 -27.09 36.54 32.52
N TRP A 1078 -27.32 35.25 32.81
CA TRP A 1078 -27.59 34.22 31.81
C TRP A 1078 -29.06 34.19 31.36
N ASN A 1079 -29.29 34.24 30.04
CA ASN A 1079 -30.61 34.07 29.46
C ASN A 1079 -30.93 32.57 29.27
N LEU A 1080 -31.77 32.02 30.15
CA LEU A 1080 -32.21 30.62 30.07
C LEU A 1080 -33.29 30.37 29.00
N GLU A 1081 -33.90 31.40 28.40
CA GLU A 1081 -34.89 31.22 27.32
C GLU A 1081 -34.24 30.83 26.00
N GLU A 1082 -32.99 31.26 25.79
CA GLU A 1082 -32.19 31.00 24.58
C GLU A 1082 -31.13 29.90 24.77
N VAL A 1083 -31.17 29.15 25.88
CA VAL A 1083 -30.14 28.15 26.22
C VAL A 1083 -30.16 26.94 25.28
N GLN A 1084 -29.00 26.63 24.69
CA GLN A 1084 -28.82 25.44 23.86
C GLN A 1084 -28.21 24.32 24.70
N ILE A 1085 -28.92 23.21 24.85
CA ILE A 1085 -28.47 22.03 25.59
C ILE A 1085 -28.39 20.85 24.62
N ILE A 1086 -27.18 20.33 24.38
CA ILE A 1086 -26.86 19.41 23.29
C ILE A 1086 -26.14 18.18 23.86
N PRO A 1087 -26.57 16.93 23.57
CA PRO A 1087 -25.78 15.74 23.93
C PRO A 1087 -24.38 15.82 23.32
N PHE A 1088 -23.32 15.71 24.13
CA PHE A 1088 -21.95 16.00 23.67
C PHE A 1088 -21.50 15.09 22.51
N LYS A 1089 -21.89 13.81 22.55
CA LYS A 1089 -21.70 12.83 21.45
C LYS A 1089 -22.36 13.27 20.12
N SER A 1090 -23.46 14.04 20.18
CA SER A 1090 -24.15 14.58 18.99
C SER A 1090 -23.52 15.88 18.48
N ALA A 1091 -22.99 16.72 19.38
CA ALA A 1091 -22.24 17.92 19.01
C ALA A 1091 -20.98 17.55 18.19
N ILE A 1092 -20.18 16.59 18.68
CA ILE A 1092 -18.99 16.09 17.97
C ILE A 1092 -19.35 15.53 16.59
N ARG A 1093 -20.41 14.72 16.47
CA ARG A 1093 -20.88 14.19 15.18
C ARG A 1093 -21.31 15.29 14.18
N LYS A 1094 -21.86 16.42 14.63
CA LYS A 1094 -22.13 17.57 13.76
C LYS A 1094 -20.86 18.29 13.32
N ALA A 1095 -19.91 18.50 14.23
CA ALA A 1095 -18.63 19.13 13.91
C ALA A 1095 -17.85 18.34 12.85
N PHE A 1096 -17.76 17.01 12.99
CA PHE A 1096 -17.09 16.15 12.00
C PHE A 1096 -17.77 16.17 10.63
N LYS A 1097 -19.11 16.26 10.56
CA LYS A 1097 -19.84 16.36 9.27
C LYS A 1097 -19.59 17.69 8.53
N LEU A 1098 -19.25 18.77 9.22
CA LEU A 1098 -18.93 20.06 8.60
C LEU A 1098 -17.55 20.10 7.91
N VAL A 1099 -16.73 19.06 8.08
CA VAL A 1099 -15.40 18.92 7.44
C VAL A 1099 -15.49 18.14 6.11
N GLN A 1100 -16.66 17.58 5.75
CA GLN A 1100 -16.84 16.72 4.57
C GLN A 1100 -18.12 17.05 3.79
N GLY A 1101 -18.04 18.02 2.87
CA GLY A 1101 -19.09 18.32 1.88
C GLY A 1101 -18.72 19.45 0.92
N PRO A 1102 -19.16 19.43 -0.35
CA PRO A 1102 -18.91 20.50 -1.31
C PRO A 1102 -19.82 21.74 -1.08
N ILE A 1103 -19.43 22.88 -1.64
CA ILE A 1103 -20.12 24.16 -1.44
C ILE A 1103 -21.40 24.22 -2.28
N ALA A 1104 -22.54 24.32 -1.59
CA ALA A 1104 -23.81 24.80 -2.17
C ALA A 1104 -24.19 26.13 -1.48
N THR A 1105 -24.45 27.17 -2.26
CA THR A 1105 -24.62 28.54 -1.76
C THR A 1105 -26.04 28.80 -1.24
N ILE A 1106 -26.22 28.95 0.08
CA ILE A 1106 -27.36 29.67 0.64
C ILE A 1106 -26.97 31.15 0.75
N THR A 1107 -27.65 32.00 -0.02
CA THR A 1107 -27.34 33.43 -0.11
C THR A 1107 -28.01 34.22 1.01
N ILE A 1108 -27.22 34.70 1.97
CA ILE A 1108 -27.58 35.84 2.83
C ILE A 1108 -26.54 36.94 2.58
N LYS A 1109 -27.00 38.17 2.33
CA LYS A 1109 -26.17 39.32 1.96
C LYS A 1109 -25.47 39.96 3.18
N PRO A 1110 -24.39 40.75 2.99
CA PRO A 1110 -23.20 40.54 3.81
C PRO A 1110 -22.84 41.66 4.81
N SER A 1111 -22.26 41.23 5.94
CA SER A 1111 -21.18 41.93 6.64
C SER A 1111 -20.23 40.86 7.23
N GLY A 1112 -18.91 41.13 7.22
CA GLY A 1112 -17.88 40.16 7.62
C GLY A 1112 -17.70 40.03 9.14
N ALA A 1113 -16.92 39.07 9.65
CA ALA A 1113 -16.04 38.13 8.95
C ALA A 1113 -15.80 36.82 9.74
N VAL A 1114 -15.37 35.76 9.04
CA VAL A 1114 -14.91 34.49 9.65
C VAL A 1114 -13.39 34.53 9.82
N TYR A 1115 -12.90 34.40 11.05
CA TYR A 1115 -11.46 34.54 11.36
C TYR A 1115 -10.68 33.22 11.31
N ARG A 1116 -9.43 33.30 10.81
CA ARG A 1116 -8.49 32.18 10.63
C ARG A 1116 -7.84 31.76 11.95
N ILE A 1117 -8.15 30.56 12.46
CA ILE A 1117 -7.41 29.93 13.56
C ILE A 1117 -6.13 29.25 13.03
N HIS A 1118 -5.13 30.04 12.57
CA HIS A 1118 -3.81 29.49 12.20
C HIS A 1118 -2.61 30.46 12.15
N LYS A 1119 -2.71 31.69 12.71
CA LYS A 1119 -1.57 32.65 12.72
C LYS A 1119 -1.32 33.41 14.03
N GLY A 1120 -1.97 33.05 15.14
CA GLY A 1120 -1.66 33.60 16.47
C GLY A 1120 -0.60 32.83 17.27
N LEU A 1121 -0.29 31.59 16.88
CA LEU A 1121 0.44 30.62 17.72
C LEU A 1121 1.95 30.87 17.90
N VAL A 1122 2.53 31.85 17.20
CA VAL A 1122 4.00 32.05 17.14
C VAL A 1122 4.48 33.27 17.93
N CYS A 1123 3.68 34.35 18.03
CA CYS A 1123 4.08 35.55 18.77
C CYS A 1123 4.07 35.32 20.30
N PHE A 1124 3.02 34.65 20.80
CA PHE A 1124 2.81 34.44 22.24
C PHE A 1124 3.92 33.64 22.95
N TYR A 1125 4.69 32.82 22.23
CA TYR A 1125 5.82 32.08 22.79
C TYR A 1125 7.09 32.93 22.93
N SER A 1126 7.27 33.98 22.12
CA SER A 1126 8.44 34.87 22.21
C SER A 1126 8.32 35.80 23.41
N ALA A 1127 7.20 36.51 23.51
CA ALA A 1127 6.96 37.52 24.54
C ALA A 1127 6.90 36.95 25.98
N TYR A 1128 6.63 35.64 26.13
CA TYR A 1128 6.63 34.99 27.45
C TYR A 1128 8.02 34.53 27.90
N ILE A 1129 8.96 34.32 26.98
CA ILE A 1129 10.36 33.98 27.30
C ILE A 1129 11.13 35.25 27.67
N GLU A 1130 11.00 36.32 26.89
CA GLU A 1130 11.58 37.64 27.21
C GLU A 1130 11.16 38.10 28.61
N ARG A 1131 9.86 37.99 28.92
CA ARG A 1131 9.32 38.40 30.23
C ARG A 1131 9.64 37.45 31.39
N ALA A 1132 10.14 36.24 31.12
CA ALA A 1132 10.65 35.35 32.17
C ALA A 1132 12.12 35.68 32.54
N LEU A 1133 12.90 36.17 31.58
CA LEU A 1133 14.29 36.60 31.78
C LEU A 1133 14.36 37.93 32.56
N ASP A 1134 13.48 38.87 32.23
CA ASP A 1134 13.30 40.17 32.92
C ASP A 1134 13.08 40.06 34.45
N ILE A 1135 12.59 38.90 34.93
CA ILE A 1135 12.18 38.68 36.32
C ILE A 1135 13.36 38.23 37.23
N GLN A 1136 14.51 37.82 36.67
CA GLN A 1136 15.66 37.36 37.47
C GLN A 1136 16.85 38.31 37.57
N GLY A 1137 16.88 39.42 36.82
CA GLY A 1137 17.83 40.52 37.04
C GLY A 1137 19.32 40.15 36.92
N ALA A 1138 19.65 39.23 36.02
CA ALA A 1138 21.03 38.88 35.68
C ALA A 1138 21.59 39.82 34.60
N ASP A 1139 22.85 40.23 34.74
CA ASP A 1139 23.55 41.10 33.80
C ASP A 1139 24.06 40.31 32.57
N GLU A 1140 24.02 40.91 31.39
CA GLU A 1140 24.06 40.24 30.07
C GLU A 1140 25.48 39.81 29.64
N SER A 1141 26.44 39.80 30.57
CA SER A 1141 27.88 39.75 30.30
C SER A 1141 28.61 38.47 30.73
N THR A 1142 27.95 37.52 31.41
CA THR A 1142 28.58 36.24 31.82
C THR A 1142 27.63 35.02 31.75
N ILE A 1143 27.61 34.34 30.61
CA ILE A 1143 27.19 32.93 30.50
C ILE A 1143 28.21 32.21 29.62
N ASP A 1144 28.90 31.24 30.20
CA ASP A 1144 29.91 30.38 29.55
C ASP A 1144 29.44 28.91 29.60
N GLU A 1145 30.18 27.99 28.99
CA GLU A 1145 29.77 26.59 28.79
C GLU A 1145 29.73 25.72 30.08
N ASP A 1146 28.64 25.76 30.89
CA ASP A 1146 28.15 24.58 31.64
C ASP A 1146 26.78 24.73 32.33
N VAL A 1147 25.66 24.49 31.62
CA VAL A 1147 24.30 24.39 32.21
C VAL A 1147 23.50 23.25 31.58
N SER A 1148 23.90 22.00 31.84
CA SER A 1148 23.20 20.79 31.33
C SER A 1148 22.56 19.93 32.43
N GLU A 1149 23.11 19.93 33.65
CA GLU A 1149 22.70 18.98 34.71
C GLU A 1149 21.62 19.54 35.66
N SER A 1150 21.62 20.86 35.92
CA SER A 1150 20.66 21.52 36.81
C SER A 1150 19.24 21.60 36.24
N THR A 1151 19.11 21.86 34.93
CA THR A 1151 17.81 21.93 34.23
C THR A 1151 17.14 20.55 34.12
N MET A 1152 17.93 19.49 33.90
CA MET A 1152 17.46 18.09 33.96
C MET A 1152 16.87 17.78 35.33
N LYS A 1153 17.55 18.18 36.42
CA LYS A 1153 17.12 17.86 37.78
C LYS A 1153 15.80 18.56 38.16
N LEU A 1154 15.66 19.84 37.82
CA LEU A 1154 14.40 20.58 38.01
C LEU A 1154 13.21 20.02 37.20
N PHE A 1155 13.46 19.30 36.11
CA PHE A 1155 12.41 18.62 35.35
C PHE A 1155 12.04 17.25 35.92
N VAL A 1156 12.98 16.58 36.61
CA VAL A 1156 12.75 15.30 37.32
C VAL A 1156 12.08 15.53 38.68
N ASP A 1157 12.41 16.61 39.38
CA ASP A 1157 11.74 17.00 40.64
C ASP A 1157 10.35 17.66 40.44
N TRP A 1158 9.84 17.69 39.18
CA TRP A 1158 8.51 18.22 38.79
C TRP A 1158 7.57 17.16 38.17
N LEU A 1159 8.03 15.92 37.97
CA LEU A 1159 7.29 14.80 37.39
C LEU A 1159 6.80 13.78 38.43
#